data_AF-A0A031G7E9-F1
#
_entry.id   AF-A0A031G7E9-F1
#
_cell.length_a   1.000
_cell.length_b   1.000
_cell.length_c   1.000
_cell.angle_alpha   90.00
_cell.angle_beta   90.00
_cell.angle_gamma   90.00
#
_symmetry.space_group_name_H-M   'P 1'
#
loop_
_entity.id
_entity.type
_entity.pdbx_description
1 polymer ?
#
loop_
_entity_poly.entity_id
_entity_poly.type
_entity_poly.pdbx_seq_one_letter_code
_entity_poly.pdbx_strand_id
1 'polypeptide(L)'
;MITELNIDGVTSYKSKSTLSPTSKTSLIYGLNGAGKSTISEYLYNPTAPRFAKCSMKISQPCEILVYNQSFLNDYFYEEDNLKGIFTLSKENKVALQQIEAETNELEKHLSAQQENSKLAADNATKLGQEKTKASGKVWEIKTSFSGGDRVLEFCLENLKRTELLFQHIVGLPLPDTAPEYTVDDLKAETSSIEGEGAAPFMKIPTLTAGWLSIEADPLWSKVIVGSQEGSVAEFIAKAGNSDWVKQGLQYLSDGKDPQACPFCQQDTITKNIIESIRQVFNEAYEQDVKQLESIKTSYETLTSGLSLQGVTNSPLASKELIDAWNIASEALKALIRENTLLISNKIKSPSTPVSLADTESVVEVLNELTSGLNQLIDTHNDKVANKKKTRDDIKTRFWALMRWDYDQTISAYVQSASDFENESKKINEEAKKISDAVNASNGKIAVLRKQTVNIEESIENINSGLVEIGIDGFSVVPHGENFYRVARTTDQENAFHSLSEGEKTVISFLYFIELCKGQKTATAVPQAKVVVIDDPISSLSHLYVFNIGQLIKKYFINDALYKQLIVLTHSLYFFYELTITNHKTRGETQHLYRVLKNANGSAVVSMRYEEIQNDYQSYWSIIKDQASPPALIANCMRNIVEYFFNFVQKKDFNNVFQTPALSTDKFITFYRYMNRESHSLGQNIFDIKEFDHGVFKEGLKLIFEGCGYSEHYHAMSK
;
A
#
# COMPACT_ATOMS: atom_id res chain seq x y z
N MET A 1 -5.05 -3.42 -29.80
CA MET A 1 -5.60 -2.36 -30.67
C MET A 1 -5.50 -1.02 -29.97
N ILE A 2 -5.38 0.07 -30.72
CA ILE A 2 -5.09 1.40 -30.19
C ILE A 2 -6.30 1.92 -29.41
N THR A 3 -6.15 2.11 -28.10
CA THR A 3 -7.20 2.62 -27.22
C THR A 3 -7.05 4.10 -26.91
N GLU A 4 -5.81 4.59 -26.92
CA GLU A 4 -5.48 5.98 -26.65
C GLU A 4 -4.19 6.37 -27.40
N LEU A 5 -4.19 7.57 -27.97
CA LEU A 5 -3.07 8.15 -28.69
C LEU A 5 -2.88 9.60 -28.23
N ASN A 6 -1.68 9.92 -27.76
CA ASN A 6 -1.32 11.23 -27.24
C ASN A 6 -0.22 11.84 -28.11
N ILE A 7 -0.51 12.98 -28.76
CA ILE A 7 0.48 13.77 -29.49
C ILE A 7 0.78 15.04 -28.69
N ASP A 8 2.05 15.27 -28.38
CA ASP A 8 2.49 16.41 -27.57
C ASP A 8 3.86 16.93 -27.99
N GLY A 9 4.00 18.25 -28.02
CA GLY A 9 5.27 18.96 -28.22
C GLY A 9 5.99 18.68 -29.54
N VAL A 10 5.27 18.38 -30.62
CA VAL A 10 5.83 18.02 -31.93
C VAL A 10 5.13 18.78 -33.07
N THR A 11 5.91 19.25 -34.05
CA THR A 11 5.45 20.04 -35.22
C THR A 11 4.50 21.19 -34.84
N SER A 12 3.20 21.09 -35.14
CA SER A 12 2.19 22.09 -34.85
C SER A 12 1.45 21.86 -33.53
N TYR A 13 1.65 20.71 -32.85
CA TYR A 13 1.07 20.38 -31.55
C TYR A 13 1.90 20.98 -30.41
N LYS A 14 1.55 22.20 -29.97
CA LYS A 14 2.24 22.89 -28.88
C LYS A 14 1.84 22.39 -27.49
N SER A 15 0.67 21.76 -27.36
CA SER A 15 0.13 21.17 -26.14
C SER A 15 -0.40 19.76 -26.41
N LYS A 16 -0.54 18.98 -25.35
CA LYS A 16 -1.02 17.60 -25.41
C LYS A 16 -2.42 17.52 -26.03
N SER A 17 -2.54 16.74 -27.09
CA SER A 17 -3.80 16.37 -27.73
C SER A 17 -4.02 14.87 -27.62
N THR A 18 -5.15 14.45 -27.07
CA THR A 18 -5.51 13.04 -26.87
C THR A 18 -6.62 12.61 -27.83
N LEU A 19 -6.45 11.42 -28.41
CA LEU A 19 -7.39 10.76 -29.31
C LEU A 19 -7.65 9.35 -28.78
N SER A 20 -8.91 8.90 -28.77
CA SER A 20 -9.30 7.57 -28.29
C SER A 20 -10.06 6.79 -29.37
N PRO A 21 -9.37 6.21 -30.37
CA PRO A 21 -10.00 5.67 -31.58
C PRO A 21 -10.58 4.26 -31.35
N THR A 22 -11.48 4.08 -30.38
CA THR A 22 -11.93 2.74 -29.92
C THR A 22 -12.88 2.01 -30.87
N SER A 23 -13.51 2.71 -31.82
CA SER A 23 -14.37 2.12 -32.86
C SER A 23 -13.56 1.43 -33.96
N LYS A 24 -14.21 0.53 -34.71
CA LYS A 24 -13.60 -0.18 -35.85
C LYS A 24 -12.95 0.79 -36.84
N THR A 25 -13.62 1.88 -37.17
CA THR A 25 -13.09 2.92 -38.06
C THR A 25 -13.00 4.26 -37.33
N SER A 26 -11.93 5.01 -37.53
CA SER A 26 -11.79 6.39 -37.07
C SER A 26 -11.45 7.27 -38.26
N LEU A 27 -12.32 8.22 -38.58
CA LEU A 27 -12.10 9.18 -39.66
C LEU A 27 -11.64 10.51 -39.05
N ILE A 28 -10.55 11.07 -39.56
CA ILE A 28 -9.93 12.30 -39.05
C ILE A 28 -9.85 13.33 -40.19
N TYR A 29 -10.66 14.39 -40.08
CA TYR A 29 -10.64 15.50 -41.02
C TYR A 29 -9.77 16.66 -40.50
N GLY A 30 -9.09 17.38 -41.38
CA GLY A 30 -8.42 18.63 -41.01
C GLY A 30 -7.85 19.35 -42.22
N LEU A 31 -7.76 20.68 -42.15
CA LEU A 31 -7.22 21.48 -43.25
C LEU A 31 -5.73 21.17 -43.54
N ASN A 32 -5.25 21.58 -44.71
CA ASN A 32 -3.84 21.46 -45.04
C ASN A 32 -2.98 22.24 -44.03
N GLY A 33 -1.89 21.62 -43.57
CA GLY A 33 -1.02 22.19 -42.54
C GLY A 33 -1.59 22.20 -41.11
N ALA A 34 -2.74 21.54 -40.86
CA ALA A 34 -3.35 21.45 -39.53
C ALA A 34 -2.67 20.43 -38.58
N GLY A 35 -1.81 19.53 -39.07
CA GLY A 35 -1.05 18.58 -38.25
C GLY A 35 -1.36 17.09 -38.46
N LYS A 36 -2.32 16.74 -39.33
CA LYS A 36 -2.74 15.34 -39.61
C LYS A 36 -1.57 14.37 -39.84
N SER A 37 -0.66 14.71 -40.75
CA SER A 37 0.48 13.84 -41.09
C SER A 37 1.46 13.63 -39.94
N THR A 38 1.41 14.46 -38.89
CA THR A 38 2.18 14.19 -37.67
C THR A 38 1.66 12.95 -36.93
N ILE A 39 0.35 12.71 -36.98
CA ILE A 39 -0.29 11.54 -36.37
C ILE A 39 0.11 10.27 -37.12
N SER A 40 0.01 10.28 -38.45
CA SER A 40 0.39 9.12 -39.29
C SER A 40 1.89 8.82 -39.16
N GLU A 41 2.73 9.84 -39.17
CA GLU A 41 4.19 9.70 -39.00
C GLU A 41 4.59 9.13 -37.64
N TYR A 42 3.90 9.51 -36.56
CA TYR A 42 4.12 8.90 -35.25
C TYR A 42 3.75 7.42 -35.25
N LEU A 43 2.66 7.05 -35.93
CA LEU A 43 2.23 5.66 -36.05
C LEU A 43 3.15 4.83 -36.96
N TYR A 44 3.82 5.46 -37.93
CA TYR A 44 4.80 4.81 -38.80
C TYR A 44 6.13 4.55 -38.09
N ASN A 45 6.66 5.55 -37.38
CA ASN A 45 7.90 5.43 -36.62
C ASN A 45 7.77 6.05 -35.21
N PRO A 46 7.17 5.32 -34.26
CA PRO A 46 6.93 5.84 -32.90
C PRO A 46 8.21 6.09 -32.11
N THR A 47 9.34 5.50 -32.53
CA THR A 47 10.63 5.60 -31.84
C THR A 47 11.46 6.81 -32.24
N ALA A 48 11.03 7.59 -33.25
CA ALA A 48 11.81 8.74 -33.71
C ALA A 48 11.96 9.80 -32.59
N PRO A 49 13.16 10.42 -32.40
CA PRO A 49 13.42 11.33 -31.28
C PRO A 49 12.44 12.50 -31.15
N ARG A 50 11.90 13.00 -32.27
CA ARG A 50 10.90 14.07 -32.30
C ARG A 50 9.58 13.72 -31.59
N PHE A 51 9.31 12.44 -31.36
CA PHE A 51 8.08 11.94 -30.73
C PHE A 51 8.25 11.55 -29.26
N ALA A 52 9.35 11.95 -28.60
CA ALA A 52 9.65 11.57 -27.21
C ALA A 52 8.56 11.91 -26.18
N LYS A 53 7.68 12.89 -26.47
CA LYS A 53 6.55 13.28 -25.61
C LYS A 53 5.22 12.64 -26.04
N CYS A 54 5.20 11.89 -27.14
CA CYS A 54 4.01 11.19 -27.62
C CYS A 54 3.90 9.82 -26.95
N SER A 55 2.68 9.29 -26.84
CA SER A 55 2.45 7.94 -26.30
C SER A 55 1.23 7.28 -26.94
N MET A 56 1.24 5.95 -26.94
CA MET A 56 0.17 5.12 -27.48
C MET A 56 -0.13 3.98 -26.51
N LYS A 57 -1.41 3.75 -26.21
CA LYS A 57 -1.89 2.59 -25.46
C LYS A 57 -2.54 1.59 -26.41
N ILE A 58 -2.17 0.32 -26.25
CA ILE A 58 -2.75 -0.80 -27.01
C ILE A 58 -3.37 -1.82 -26.05
N SER A 59 -4.55 -2.34 -26.40
CA SER A 59 -5.25 -3.37 -25.61
C SER A 59 -4.65 -4.77 -25.72
N GLN A 60 -3.94 -5.05 -26.82
CA GLN A 60 -3.32 -6.33 -27.15
C GLN A 60 -2.22 -6.06 -28.20
N PRO A 61 -1.21 -6.95 -28.33
CA PRO A 61 -0.21 -6.88 -29.39
C PRO A 61 -0.85 -6.80 -30.78
N CYS A 62 -0.40 -5.87 -31.59
CA CYS A 62 -0.91 -5.64 -32.94
C CYS A 62 0.17 -5.07 -33.87
N GLU A 63 0.06 -5.38 -35.16
CA GLU A 63 0.87 -4.79 -36.22
C GLU A 63 0.18 -3.51 -36.73
N ILE A 64 0.93 -2.41 -36.82
CA ILE A 64 0.44 -1.13 -37.35
C ILE A 64 1.02 -0.94 -38.75
N LEU A 65 0.13 -0.82 -39.74
CA LEU A 65 0.47 -0.59 -41.14
C LEU A 65 0.00 0.80 -41.54
N VAL A 66 0.93 1.67 -41.93
CA VAL A 66 0.63 3.07 -42.25
C VAL A 66 0.94 3.35 -43.71
N TYR A 67 -0.04 3.88 -44.43
CA TYR A 67 0.11 4.47 -45.75
C TYR A 67 0.25 5.98 -45.60
N ASN A 68 1.45 6.51 -45.82
CA ASN A 68 1.76 7.95 -45.78
C ASN A 68 2.98 8.25 -46.68
N GLN A 69 3.46 9.50 -46.68
CA GLN A 69 4.61 9.89 -47.51
C GLN A 69 5.89 9.11 -47.20
N SER A 70 6.16 8.78 -45.92
CA SER A 70 7.33 7.97 -45.55
C SER A 70 7.24 6.54 -46.09
N PHE A 71 6.05 5.93 -46.04
CA PHE A 71 5.80 4.64 -46.70
C PHE A 71 6.10 4.70 -48.21
N LEU A 72 5.62 5.75 -48.90
CA LEU A 72 5.91 5.91 -50.33
C LEU A 72 7.41 6.03 -50.59
N ASN A 73 8.15 6.78 -49.76
CA ASN A 73 9.59 6.93 -49.90
C ASN A 73 10.32 5.59 -49.72
N ASP A 74 10.01 4.85 -48.65
CA ASP A 74 10.70 3.62 -48.26
C ASP A 74 10.43 2.42 -49.19
N TYR A 75 9.29 2.41 -49.90
CA TYR A 75 8.86 1.29 -50.76
C TYR A 75 8.88 1.59 -52.25
N PHE A 76 8.91 2.86 -52.67
CA PHE A 76 8.79 3.23 -54.08
C PHE A 76 9.85 4.22 -54.60
N TYR A 77 10.47 5.05 -53.75
CA TYR A 77 11.41 6.09 -54.23
C TYR A 77 12.89 5.76 -53.97
N GLU A 78 13.23 5.04 -52.89
CA GLU A 78 14.64 4.70 -52.59
C GLU A 78 15.13 3.42 -53.28
N GLU A 79 14.22 2.49 -53.59
CA GLU A 79 14.54 1.23 -54.25
C GLU A 79 13.91 1.27 -55.66
N ASP A 80 14.72 1.18 -56.72
CA ASP A 80 14.24 1.03 -58.12
C ASP A 80 13.36 -0.22 -58.33
N ASN A 81 13.11 -1.00 -57.27
CA ASN A 81 12.36 -2.23 -57.20
C ASN A 81 11.40 -2.21 -56.01
N LEU A 82 10.18 -2.71 -56.21
CA LEU A 82 9.20 -2.91 -55.14
C LEU A 82 9.54 -4.19 -54.37
N LYS A 83 9.35 -4.18 -53.05
CA LYS A 83 9.52 -5.39 -52.23
C LYS A 83 8.46 -6.43 -52.54
N GLY A 84 8.83 -7.70 -52.53
CA GLY A 84 7.90 -8.83 -52.66
C GLY A 84 6.89 -8.86 -51.52
N ILE A 85 5.61 -9.04 -51.84
CA ILE A 85 4.53 -9.21 -50.86
C ILE A 85 4.16 -10.71 -50.81
N PHE A 86 4.35 -11.32 -49.65
CA PHE A 86 3.98 -12.71 -49.40
C PHE A 86 2.48 -12.82 -49.06
N THR A 87 1.64 -13.18 -50.04
CA THR A 87 0.20 -13.43 -49.82
C THR A 87 -0.10 -14.93 -49.65
N LEU A 88 -1.18 -15.24 -48.94
CA LEU A 88 -1.63 -16.62 -48.72
C LEU A 88 -2.43 -17.09 -49.92
N SER A 89 -1.96 -18.16 -50.58
CA SER A 89 -2.62 -18.71 -51.76
C SER A 89 -3.91 -19.45 -51.45
N LYS A 90 -4.95 -19.17 -52.26
CA LYS A 90 -6.24 -19.89 -52.20
C LYS A 90 -6.18 -21.31 -52.74
N GLU A 91 -5.13 -21.66 -53.47
CA GLU A 91 -4.98 -22.98 -54.11
C GLU A 91 -4.91 -24.13 -53.10
N ASN A 92 -4.46 -23.86 -51.87
CA ASN A 92 -4.32 -24.86 -50.82
C ASN A 92 -5.46 -24.78 -49.77
N LYS A 93 -6.71 -24.91 -50.24
CA LYS A 93 -7.94 -24.80 -49.44
C LYS A 93 -7.92 -25.67 -48.15
N VAL A 94 -7.28 -26.82 -48.19
CA VAL A 94 -7.12 -27.73 -47.04
C VAL A 94 -6.21 -27.11 -45.96
N ALA A 95 -5.08 -26.54 -46.36
CA ALA A 95 -4.16 -25.87 -45.44
C ALA A 95 -4.81 -24.61 -44.82
N LEU A 96 -5.62 -23.87 -45.59
CA LEU A 96 -6.39 -22.72 -45.07
C LEU A 96 -7.42 -23.13 -44.01
N GLN A 97 -8.16 -24.22 -44.23
CA GLN A 97 -9.10 -24.76 -43.23
C GLN A 97 -8.40 -25.23 -41.96
N GLN A 98 -7.21 -25.84 -42.09
CA GLN A 98 -6.41 -26.25 -40.94
C GLN A 98 -5.86 -25.05 -40.17
N ILE A 99 -5.42 -23.99 -40.86
CA ILE A 99 -5.01 -22.74 -40.24
C ILE A 99 -6.18 -22.10 -39.48
N GLU A 100 -7.37 -22.05 -40.08
CA GLU A 100 -8.56 -21.50 -39.42
C GLU A 100 -8.94 -22.29 -38.16
N ALA A 101 -8.93 -23.62 -38.24
CA ALA A 101 -9.20 -24.49 -37.09
C ALA A 101 -8.18 -24.30 -35.96
N GLU A 102 -6.88 -24.30 -36.27
CA GLU A 102 -5.82 -24.08 -35.27
C GLU A 102 -5.82 -22.63 -34.73
N THR A 103 -6.25 -21.64 -35.52
CA THR A 103 -6.40 -20.26 -35.06
C THR A 103 -7.55 -20.13 -34.05
N ASN A 104 -8.67 -20.83 -34.29
CA ASN A 104 -9.78 -20.88 -33.32
C ASN A 104 -9.37 -21.58 -32.01
N GLU A 105 -8.56 -22.64 -32.07
CA GLU A 105 -7.99 -23.25 -30.86
C GLU A 105 -7.02 -22.31 -30.14
N LEU A 106 -6.17 -21.59 -30.88
CA LEU A 106 -5.30 -20.58 -30.30
C LEU A 106 -6.10 -19.49 -29.56
N GLU A 107 -7.21 -19.00 -30.12
CA GLU A 107 -8.09 -18.02 -29.46
C GLU A 107 -8.70 -18.57 -28.15
N LYS A 108 -9.06 -19.86 -28.11
CA LYS A 108 -9.52 -20.51 -26.87
C LYS A 108 -8.41 -20.56 -25.82
N HIS A 109 -7.19 -20.94 -26.21
CA HIS A 109 -6.05 -20.97 -25.29
C HIS A 109 -5.67 -19.59 -24.76
N LEU A 110 -5.72 -18.55 -25.60
CA LEU A 110 -5.48 -17.17 -25.18
C LEU A 110 -6.57 -16.67 -24.21
N SER A 111 -7.82 -17.05 -24.44
CA SER A 111 -8.92 -16.73 -23.52
C SER A 111 -8.74 -17.41 -22.16
N ALA A 112 -8.36 -18.69 -22.15
CA ALA A 112 -8.01 -19.44 -20.93
C ALA A 112 -6.82 -18.81 -20.19
N GLN A 113 -5.81 -18.33 -20.93
CA GLN A 113 -4.66 -17.62 -20.35
C GLN A 113 -5.10 -16.34 -19.61
N GLN A 114 -6.03 -15.60 -20.20
CA GLN A 114 -6.56 -14.36 -19.63
C GLN A 114 -7.39 -14.64 -18.37
N GLU A 115 -8.21 -15.69 -18.38
CA GLU A 115 -8.99 -16.13 -17.22
C GLU A 115 -8.08 -16.61 -16.08
N ASN A 116 -7.05 -17.43 -16.38
CA ASN A 116 -6.09 -17.90 -15.39
C ASN A 116 -5.28 -16.75 -14.78
N SER A 117 -4.91 -15.74 -15.58
CA SER A 117 -4.27 -14.52 -15.07
C SER A 117 -5.18 -13.73 -14.12
N LYS A 118 -6.50 -13.74 -14.36
CA LYS A 118 -7.47 -13.10 -13.47
C LYS A 118 -7.59 -13.86 -12.14
N LEU A 119 -7.66 -15.20 -12.20
CA LEU A 119 -7.64 -16.05 -11.00
C LEU A 119 -6.38 -15.82 -10.15
N ALA A 120 -5.21 -15.70 -10.78
CA ALA A 120 -3.97 -15.39 -10.09
C ALA A 120 -4.03 -14.03 -9.35
N ALA A 121 -4.54 -12.99 -10.01
CA ALA A 121 -4.70 -11.67 -9.42
C ALA A 121 -5.72 -11.65 -8.26
N ASP A 122 -6.84 -12.35 -8.43
CA ASP A 122 -7.87 -12.47 -7.40
C ASP A 122 -7.35 -13.23 -6.17
N ASN A 123 -6.58 -14.30 -6.37
CA ASN A 123 -5.93 -15.07 -5.30
C ASN A 123 -4.93 -14.20 -4.51
N ALA A 124 -4.06 -13.47 -5.21
CA ALA A 124 -3.11 -12.54 -4.59
C ALA A 124 -3.81 -11.42 -3.80
N THR A 125 -4.92 -10.90 -4.33
CA THR A 125 -5.73 -9.87 -3.67
C THR A 125 -6.35 -10.38 -2.37
N LYS A 126 -6.94 -11.58 -2.39
CA LYS A 126 -7.53 -12.21 -1.19
C LYS A 126 -6.48 -12.49 -0.11
N LEU A 127 -5.31 -13.00 -0.49
CA LEU A 127 -4.18 -13.18 0.44
C LEU A 127 -3.75 -11.84 1.07
N GLY A 128 -3.67 -10.78 0.27
CA GLY A 128 -3.37 -9.43 0.76
C GLY A 128 -4.42 -8.89 1.75
N GLN A 129 -5.70 -9.19 1.52
CA GLN A 129 -6.80 -8.81 2.42
C GLN A 129 -6.72 -9.54 3.77
N GLU A 130 -6.50 -10.86 3.78
CA GLU A 130 -6.33 -11.62 5.03
C GLU A 130 -5.10 -11.16 5.81
N LYS A 131 -3.99 -10.86 5.12
CA LYS A 131 -2.81 -10.26 5.75
C LYS A 131 -3.12 -8.91 6.38
N THR A 132 -3.84 -8.05 5.68
CA THR A 132 -4.21 -6.71 6.17
C THR A 132 -5.11 -6.81 7.41
N LYS A 133 -6.10 -7.72 7.39
CA LYS A 133 -6.98 -7.99 8.53
C LYS A 133 -6.21 -8.49 9.75
N ALA A 134 -5.35 -9.50 9.58
CA ALA A 134 -4.58 -10.07 10.67
C ALA A 134 -3.54 -9.07 11.23
N SER A 135 -2.82 -8.37 10.36
CA SER A 135 -1.85 -7.34 10.77
C SER A 135 -2.49 -6.14 11.46
N GLY A 136 -3.70 -5.74 11.03
CA GLY A 136 -4.49 -4.70 11.69
C GLY A 136 -4.88 -5.11 13.11
N LYS A 137 -5.30 -6.36 13.33
CA LYS A 137 -5.60 -6.89 14.67
C LYS A 137 -4.35 -6.95 15.55
N VAL A 138 -3.25 -7.47 15.03
CA VAL A 138 -1.94 -7.52 15.74
C VAL A 138 -1.42 -6.13 16.12
N TRP A 139 -1.78 -5.09 15.35
CA TRP A 139 -1.40 -3.70 15.66
C TRP A 139 -1.99 -3.17 16.97
N GLU A 140 -3.05 -3.80 17.49
CA GLU A 140 -3.59 -3.49 18.83
C GLU A 140 -2.53 -3.69 19.91
N ILE A 141 -1.61 -4.67 19.79
CA ILE A 141 -0.47 -4.86 20.70
C ILE A 141 0.36 -3.58 20.80
N LYS A 142 0.77 -3.01 19.65
CA LYS A 142 1.53 -1.76 19.65
C LYS A 142 0.75 -0.64 20.32
N THR A 143 -0.55 -0.56 20.04
CA THR A 143 -1.42 0.52 20.56
C THR A 143 -1.53 0.45 22.07
N SER A 144 -1.70 -0.75 22.64
CA SER A 144 -1.82 -1.00 24.08
C SER A 144 -0.53 -0.78 24.87
N PHE A 145 0.64 -1.13 24.30
CA PHE A 145 1.92 -1.09 25.03
C PHE A 145 2.82 0.09 24.68
N SER A 146 2.52 0.84 23.61
CA SER A 146 3.17 2.14 23.30
C SER A 146 2.31 3.36 23.62
N GLY A 147 1.00 3.17 23.85
CA GLY A 147 0.06 4.21 24.25
C GLY A 147 -0.51 3.91 25.63
N GLY A 148 -0.12 4.66 26.67
CA GLY A 148 -0.50 4.40 28.06
C GLY A 148 0.68 4.55 29.01
N ASP A 149 0.80 3.63 29.97
CA ASP A 149 1.87 3.61 31.00
C ASP A 149 3.27 3.34 30.45
N ARG A 150 3.39 2.77 29.24
CA ARG A 150 4.64 2.48 28.50
C ARG A 150 5.65 1.58 29.24
N VAL A 151 5.22 0.89 30.29
CA VAL A 151 6.10 0.03 31.11
C VAL A 151 6.74 -1.08 30.26
N LEU A 152 5.96 -1.69 29.36
CA LEU A 152 6.42 -2.76 28.46
C LEU A 152 6.77 -2.26 27.05
N GLU A 153 6.95 -0.94 26.85
CA GLU A 153 7.23 -0.37 25.52
C GLU A 153 8.52 -0.91 24.92
N PHE A 154 9.50 -1.28 25.76
CA PHE A 154 10.76 -1.85 25.31
C PHE A 154 10.62 -3.22 24.64
N CYS A 155 9.55 -3.97 24.93
CA CYS A 155 9.28 -5.23 24.25
C CYS A 155 9.03 -5.02 22.75
N LEU A 156 8.60 -3.81 22.35
CA LEU A 156 8.30 -3.39 20.99
C LEU A 156 9.47 -2.67 20.29
N GLU A 157 10.67 -2.69 20.87
CA GLU A 157 11.85 -2.08 20.25
C GLU A 157 12.11 -2.67 18.86
N ASN A 158 12.27 -1.81 17.85
CA ASN A 158 12.36 -2.14 16.42
C ASN A 158 11.10 -2.77 15.78
N LEU A 159 9.98 -2.86 16.52
CA LEU A 159 8.72 -3.47 16.04
C LEU A 159 7.58 -2.45 15.90
N LYS A 160 7.86 -1.15 15.96
CA LYS A 160 6.86 -0.06 15.83
C LYS A 160 6.43 0.22 14.39
N ARG A 161 6.46 -0.79 13.52
CA ARG A 161 5.93 -0.78 12.15
C ARG A 161 5.06 -2.00 11.96
N THR A 162 3.86 -1.84 11.40
CA THR A 162 2.84 -2.91 11.30
C THR A 162 3.40 -4.18 10.68
N GLU A 163 4.15 -4.06 9.58
CA GLU A 163 4.74 -5.21 8.89
C GLU A 163 5.78 -5.95 9.74
N LEU A 164 6.66 -5.22 10.44
CA LEU A 164 7.71 -5.83 11.28
C LEU A 164 7.12 -6.54 12.49
N LEU A 165 6.12 -5.91 13.13
CA LEU A 165 5.39 -6.51 14.24
C LEU A 165 4.69 -7.80 13.82
N PHE A 166 3.98 -7.74 12.68
CA PHE A 166 3.24 -8.87 12.16
C PHE A 166 4.17 -10.02 11.79
N GLN A 167 5.28 -9.76 11.08
CA GLN A 167 6.29 -10.77 10.77
C GLN A 167 6.90 -11.39 12.04
N HIS A 168 7.18 -10.57 13.05
CA HIS A 168 7.73 -11.05 14.30
C HIS A 168 6.79 -12.04 14.99
N ILE A 169 5.53 -11.66 15.22
CA ILE A 169 4.59 -12.53 15.95
C ILE A 169 4.20 -13.78 15.16
N VAL A 170 4.08 -13.70 13.83
CA VAL A 170 3.81 -14.87 12.97
C VAL A 170 4.98 -15.86 13.01
N GLY A 171 6.22 -15.36 13.13
CA GLY A 171 7.41 -16.20 13.23
C GLY A 171 7.62 -16.86 14.59
N LEU A 172 6.80 -16.54 15.61
CA LEU A 172 6.91 -17.14 16.93
C LEU A 172 6.13 -18.46 17.01
N PRO A 173 6.72 -19.50 17.62
CA PRO A 173 5.99 -20.73 17.90
C PRO A 173 4.88 -20.46 18.92
N LEU A 174 3.74 -21.14 18.75
CA LEU A 174 2.72 -21.18 19.79
C LEU A 174 3.30 -21.92 21.01
N PRO A 175 3.22 -21.36 22.23
CA PRO A 175 3.62 -22.07 23.44
C PRO A 175 2.84 -23.39 23.63
N ASP A 176 3.50 -24.43 24.16
CA ASP A 176 2.85 -25.74 24.41
C ASP A 176 1.77 -25.66 25.50
N THR A 177 1.93 -24.75 26.45
CA THR A 177 1.01 -24.52 27.58
C THR A 177 0.65 -23.04 27.69
N ALA A 178 -0.56 -22.78 28.17
CA ALA A 178 -1.01 -21.43 28.47
C ALA A 178 -0.05 -20.76 29.48
N PRO A 179 0.43 -19.53 29.22
CA PRO A 179 1.21 -18.80 30.20
C PRO A 179 0.46 -18.63 31.53
N GLU A 180 1.09 -18.98 32.65
CA GLU A 180 0.53 -18.83 34.01
C GLU A 180 0.72 -17.42 34.59
N TYR A 181 1.02 -16.44 33.74
CA TYR A 181 1.28 -15.06 34.11
C TYR A 181 0.54 -14.09 33.19
N THR A 182 0.26 -12.90 33.70
CA THR A 182 -0.48 -11.85 33.02
C THR A 182 0.41 -10.69 32.59
N VAL A 183 -0.15 -9.78 31.80
CA VAL A 183 0.47 -8.50 31.47
C VAL A 183 0.81 -7.69 32.73
N ASP A 184 -0.06 -7.70 33.74
CA ASP A 184 0.15 -6.91 34.96
C ASP A 184 1.29 -7.48 35.81
N ASP A 185 1.48 -8.81 35.81
CA ASP A 185 2.63 -9.45 36.44
C ASP A 185 3.95 -9.00 35.79
N LEU A 186 4.00 -8.96 34.45
CA LEU A 186 5.16 -8.49 33.71
C LEU A 186 5.44 -6.99 33.94
N LYS A 187 4.39 -6.17 34.08
CA LYS A 187 4.52 -4.76 34.42
C LYS A 187 5.06 -4.57 35.83
N ALA A 188 4.53 -5.31 36.81
CA ALA A 188 4.99 -5.27 38.20
C ALA A 188 6.46 -5.66 38.29
N GLU A 189 6.86 -6.73 37.59
CA GLU A 189 8.25 -7.18 37.53
C GLU A 189 9.17 -6.15 36.86
N THR A 190 8.75 -5.54 35.75
CA THR A 190 9.52 -4.45 35.10
C THR A 190 9.71 -3.27 36.05
N SER A 191 8.65 -2.88 36.76
CA SER A 191 8.67 -1.77 37.72
C SER A 191 9.57 -2.06 38.93
N SER A 192 9.79 -3.34 39.26
CA SER A 192 10.71 -3.76 40.33
C SER A 192 12.20 -3.61 39.97
N ILE A 193 12.55 -3.53 38.68
CA ILE A 193 13.96 -3.44 38.22
C ILE A 193 14.32 -2.10 37.56
N GLU A 194 13.34 -1.23 37.33
CA GLU A 194 13.49 0.10 36.73
C GLU A 194 13.01 1.23 37.69
N GLY A 195 13.42 2.47 37.43
CA GLY A 195 12.99 3.65 38.21
C GLY A 195 13.37 3.58 39.70
N GLU A 196 12.47 4.07 40.55
CA GLU A 196 12.62 4.08 42.02
C GLU A 196 12.56 2.66 42.64
N GLY A 197 11.97 1.68 41.95
CA GLY A 197 11.89 0.28 42.40
C GLY A 197 13.21 -0.49 42.27
N ALA A 198 14.15 0.03 41.47
CA ALA A 198 15.40 -0.64 41.13
C ALA A 198 16.50 -0.55 42.20
N ALA A 199 16.11 -0.49 43.47
CA ALA A 199 17.03 -0.44 44.61
C ALA A 199 17.19 -1.84 45.22
N PRO A 200 18.43 -2.27 45.55
CA PRO A 200 18.63 -3.49 46.30
C PRO A 200 18.13 -3.32 47.74
N PHE A 201 17.49 -4.36 48.28
CA PHE A 201 17.08 -4.40 49.67
C PHE A 201 18.15 -5.05 50.54
N MET A 202 18.35 -4.52 51.74
CA MET A 202 19.24 -5.13 52.73
C MET A 202 18.56 -6.34 53.37
N LYS A 203 19.32 -7.41 53.57
CA LYS A 203 18.84 -8.58 54.32
C LYS A 203 18.53 -8.22 55.75
N ILE A 204 17.50 -8.86 56.28
CA ILE A 204 17.12 -8.76 57.68
C ILE A 204 17.99 -9.74 58.47
N PRO A 205 18.67 -9.30 59.53
CA PRO A 205 19.49 -10.18 60.35
C PRO A 205 18.62 -11.23 61.06
N THR A 206 19.12 -12.45 61.12
CA THR A 206 18.52 -13.55 61.88
C THR A 206 18.52 -13.20 63.38
N LEU A 207 17.44 -13.56 64.07
CA LEU A 207 17.31 -13.33 65.51
C LEU A 207 18.31 -14.19 66.27
N THR A 208 19.20 -13.54 67.03
CA THR A 208 20.18 -14.20 67.89
C THR A 208 19.64 -14.27 69.32
N ALA A 209 19.07 -15.41 69.69
CA ALA A 209 18.47 -15.63 71.01
C ALA A 209 19.50 -16.11 72.05
N GLY A 210 20.42 -15.24 72.45
CA GLY A 210 21.47 -15.58 73.41
C GLY A 210 20.96 -16.01 74.80
N TRP A 211 19.70 -15.71 75.12
CA TRP A 211 19.06 -16.05 76.39
C TRP A 211 18.57 -17.51 76.47
N LEU A 212 18.51 -18.28 75.36
CA LEU A 212 18.06 -19.68 75.38
C LEU A 212 18.90 -20.55 76.33
N SER A 213 20.22 -20.31 76.35
CA SER A 213 21.13 -20.99 77.27
C SER A 213 20.84 -20.68 78.75
N ILE A 214 20.26 -19.52 79.03
CA ILE A 214 19.84 -19.10 80.37
C ILE A 214 18.54 -19.79 80.75
N GLU A 215 17.58 -19.94 79.83
CA GLU A 215 16.30 -20.63 80.09
C GLU A 215 16.51 -22.07 80.56
N ALA A 216 17.54 -22.73 80.05
CA ALA A 216 17.93 -24.10 80.40
C ALA A 216 18.85 -24.22 81.63
N ASP A 217 19.21 -23.12 82.31
CA ASP A 217 20.15 -23.18 83.43
C ASP A 217 19.59 -24.02 84.60
N PRO A 218 20.33 -25.01 85.12
CA PRO A 218 19.83 -25.90 86.17
C PRO A 218 19.52 -25.16 87.48
N LEU A 219 20.07 -23.96 87.69
CA LEU A 219 19.88 -23.16 88.90
C LEU A 219 18.42 -22.73 89.12
N TRP A 220 17.61 -22.68 88.06
CA TRP A 220 16.16 -22.42 88.18
C TRP A 220 15.44 -23.53 88.95
N SER A 221 15.78 -24.79 88.64
CA SER A 221 15.20 -25.99 89.25
C SER A 221 15.83 -26.36 90.60
N LYS A 222 17.02 -25.83 90.92
CA LYS A 222 17.73 -26.10 92.17
C LYS A 222 17.00 -25.48 93.36
N VAL A 223 16.74 -26.27 94.40
CA VAL A 223 16.27 -25.76 95.70
C VAL A 223 17.47 -25.16 96.44
N ILE A 224 17.52 -23.82 96.56
CA ILE A 224 18.64 -23.13 97.21
C ILE A 224 18.23 -22.82 98.65
N VAL A 225 18.77 -23.59 99.57
CA VAL A 225 18.58 -23.46 101.02
C VAL A 225 19.93 -23.45 101.71
N GLY A 226 19.97 -22.94 102.94
CA GLY A 226 21.18 -22.94 103.75
C GLY A 226 21.65 -24.35 104.15
N SER A 227 22.80 -24.40 104.82
CA SER A 227 23.35 -25.57 105.52
C SER A 227 22.25 -26.32 106.26
N GLN A 228 22.25 -27.64 106.15
CA GLN A 228 21.34 -28.54 106.87
C GLN A 228 21.92 -29.01 108.21
N GLU A 229 23.11 -28.52 108.57
CA GLU A 229 23.83 -28.93 109.76
C GLU A 229 23.52 -28.00 110.94
N GLY A 230 23.11 -28.58 112.08
CA GLY A 230 22.84 -27.88 113.34
C GLY A 230 21.35 -27.73 113.66
N SER A 231 21.04 -27.52 114.95
CA SER A 231 19.65 -27.51 115.45
C SER A 231 18.77 -26.40 114.87
N VAL A 232 19.37 -25.24 114.52
CA VAL A 232 18.65 -24.13 113.87
C VAL A 232 18.36 -24.45 112.41
N ALA A 233 19.31 -25.03 111.69
CA ALA A 233 19.12 -25.49 110.31
C ALA A 233 18.00 -26.54 110.19
N GLU A 234 18.02 -27.57 111.05
CA GLU A 234 17.00 -28.62 111.09
C GLU A 234 15.59 -28.05 111.35
N PHE A 235 15.49 -27.06 112.24
CA PHE A 235 14.22 -26.41 112.52
C PHE A 235 13.70 -25.63 111.31
N ILE A 236 14.55 -24.83 110.67
CA ILE A 236 14.20 -24.05 109.46
C ILE A 236 13.79 -24.97 108.32
N ALA A 237 14.51 -26.07 108.11
CA ALA A 237 14.20 -27.07 107.10
C ALA A 237 12.85 -27.74 107.36
N LYS A 238 12.57 -28.14 108.61
CA LYS A 238 11.29 -28.74 109.01
C LYS A 238 10.10 -27.77 108.88
N ALA A 239 10.30 -26.49 109.17
CA ALA A 239 9.26 -25.47 109.03
C ALA A 239 9.06 -24.99 107.58
N GLY A 240 9.99 -25.31 106.67
CA GLY A 240 9.91 -24.91 105.26
C GLY A 240 9.95 -23.40 105.05
N ASN A 241 10.57 -22.64 105.97
CA ASN A 241 10.51 -21.18 105.99
C ASN A 241 11.88 -20.50 105.79
N SER A 242 12.83 -21.18 105.13
CA SER A 242 14.20 -20.69 104.90
C SER A 242 14.25 -19.27 104.33
N ASP A 243 13.48 -18.99 103.28
CA ASP A 243 13.46 -17.66 102.64
C ASP A 243 12.92 -16.58 103.59
N TRP A 244 11.87 -16.90 104.35
CA TRP A 244 11.30 -15.98 105.36
C TRP A 244 12.32 -15.69 106.48
N VAL A 245 13.05 -16.71 106.94
CA VAL A 245 14.10 -16.52 107.97
C VAL A 245 15.25 -15.66 107.43
N LYS A 246 15.71 -15.90 106.19
CA LYS A 246 16.74 -15.06 105.56
C LYS A 246 16.31 -13.61 105.44
N GLN A 247 15.08 -13.37 104.94
CA GLN A 247 14.51 -12.03 104.85
C GLN A 247 14.36 -11.41 106.24
N GLY A 248 13.98 -12.19 107.26
CA GLY A 248 13.85 -11.75 108.64
C GLY A 248 15.13 -11.16 109.24
N LEU A 249 16.30 -11.65 108.85
CA LEU A 249 17.60 -11.16 109.32
C LEU A 249 17.82 -9.66 109.04
N GLN A 250 17.20 -9.10 107.99
CA GLN A 250 17.36 -7.68 107.64
C GLN A 250 16.72 -6.73 108.66
N TYR A 251 15.81 -7.22 109.49
CA TYR A 251 15.11 -6.43 110.51
C TYR A 251 15.81 -6.48 111.88
N LEU A 252 16.94 -7.17 111.98
CA LEU A 252 17.72 -7.33 113.22
C LEU A 252 18.93 -6.39 113.22
N SER A 253 19.26 -5.84 114.39
CA SER A 253 20.39 -4.93 114.61
C SER A 253 21.61 -5.67 115.18
N ASP A 254 22.82 -5.35 114.74
CA ASP A 254 24.06 -5.91 115.33
C ASP A 254 24.47 -5.25 116.67
N GLY A 255 23.77 -4.19 117.09
CA GLY A 255 24.21 -3.30 118.19
C GLY A 255 23.63 -3.58 119.58
N LYS A 256 22.60 -4.42 119.74
CA LYS A 256 21.94 -4.70 121.03
C LYS A 256 21.84 -6.21 121.30
N ASP A 257 22.06 -6.62 122.55
CA ASP A 257 22.05 -8.04 122.96
C ASP A 257 21.62 -8.20 124.44
N PRO A 258 20.48 -8.85 124.74
CA PRO A 258 19.45 -9.27 123.78
C PRO A 258 18.73 -8.07 123.14
N GLN A 259 18.13 -8.28 121.97
CA GLN A 259 17.26 -7.30 121.31
C GLN A 259 15.82 -7.80 121.20
N ALA A 260 14.87 -6.86 121.18
CA ALA A 260 13.46 -7.14 120.99
C ALA A 260 13.21 -7.81 119.64
N CYS A 261 12.51 -8.95 119.66
CA CYS A 261 12.06 -9.63 118.46
C CYS A 261 11.06 -8.74 117.70
N PRO A 262 11.25 -8.47 116.39
CA PRO A 262 10.32 -7.68 115.59
C PRO A 262 8.88 -8.21 115.53
N PHE A 263 8.66 -9.47 115.90
CA PHE A 263 7.35 -10.13 115.86
C PHE A 263 6.66 -10.17 117.23
N CYS A 264 7.33 -10.73 118.25
CA CYS A 264 6.73 -10.90 119.58
C CYS A 264 7.07 -9.78 120.56
N GLN A 265 7.94 -8.84 120.17
CA GLN A 265 8.36 -7.64 120.93
C GLN A 265 9.08 -7.93 122.26
N GLN A 266 9.33 -9.20 122.60
CA GLN A 266 10.12 -9.61 123.76
C GLN A 266 11.61 -9.60 123.42
N ASP A 267 12.48 -9.30 124.38
CA ASP A 267 13.94 -9.32 124.26
C ASP A 267 14.50 -10.76 124.20
N THR A 268 14.16 -11.49 123.13
CA THR A 268 14.48 -12.92 122.95
C THR A 268 15.59 -13.18 121.95
N ILE A 269 16.02 -12.17 121.19
CA ILE A 269 17.01 -12.33 120.12
C ILE A 269 18.40 -12.00 120.67
N THR A 270 19.20 -13.05 120.92
CA THR A 270 20.60 -12.93 121.35
C THR A 270 21.57 -12.91 120.17
N LYS A 271 22.81 -12.46 120.37
CA LYS A 271 23.86 -12.56 119.34
C LYS A 271 24.08 -14.00 118.86
N ASN A 272 24.05 -14.97 119.78
CA ASN A 272 24.27 -16.38 119.46
C ASN A 272 23.19 -16.94 118.50
N ILE A 273 21.90 -16.58 118.68
CA ILE A 273 20.85 -17.03 117.74
C ILE A 273 20.98 -16.37 116.37
N ILE A 274 21.40 -15.10 116.30
CA ILE A 274 21.66 -14.40 115.02
C ILE A 274 22.82 -15.06 114.28
N GLU A 275 23.93 -15.32 114.96
CA GLU A 275 25.10 -16.01 114.40
C GLU A 275 24.74 -17.43 113.94
N SER A 276 23.98 -18.17 114.75
CA SER A 276 23.49 -19.50 114.39
C SER A 276 22.61 -19.49 113.14
N ILE A 277 21.71 -18.50 113.00
CA ILE A 277 20.88 -18.34 111.79
C ILE A 277 21.75 -17.90 110.60
N ARG A 278 22.75 -17.02 110.79
CA ARG A 278 23.68 -16.60 109.73
C ARG A 278 24.50 -17.79 109.21
N GLN A 279 24.93 -18.70 110.09
CA GLN A 279 25.68 -19.91 109.71
C GLN A 279 24.86 -20.88 108.85
N VAL A 280 23.52 -20.85 108.96
CA VAL A 280 22.66 -21.60 108.03
C VAL A 280 22.89 -21.09 106.61
N PHE A 281 23.00 -19.80 106.37
CA PHE A 281 23.26 -19.24 105.04
C PHE A 281 24.77 -19.17 104.74
N ASN A 282 25.36 -20.34 104.49
CA ASN A 282 26.79 -20.52 104.25
C ASN A 282 27.26 -20.00 102.87
N GLU A 283 28.56 -20.13 102.60
CA GLU A 283 29.18 -19.64 101.36
C GLU A 283 28.55 -20.26 100.10
N ALA A 284 28.13 -21.53 100.14
CA ALA A 284 27.47 -22.18 99.00
C ALA A 284 26.10 -21.53 98.67
N TYR A 285 25.30 -21.21 99.70
CA TYR A 285 24.03 -20.49 99.52
C TYR A 285 24.26 -19.09 98.90
N GLU A 286 25.21 -18.31 99.44
CA GLU A 286 25.51 -16.97 98.94
C GLU A 286 26.10 -17.00 97.51
N GLN A 287 26.89 -18.02 97.17
CA GLN A 287 27.38 -18.24 95.81
C GLN A 287 26.23 -18.53 94.83
N ASP A 288 25.30 -19.41 95.18
CA ASP A 288 24.13 -19.74 94.35
C ASP A 288 23.22 -18.50 94.14
N VAL A 289 22.96 -17.72 95.19
CA VAL A 289 22.14 -16.49 95.10
C VAL A 289 22.83 -15.44 94.23
N LYS A 290 24.15 -15.24 94.38
CA LYS A 290 24.91 -14.33 93.54
C LYS A 290 24.93 -14.76 92.07
N GLN A 291 25.01 -16.07 91.81
CA GLN A 291 24.92 -16.62 90.46
C GLN A 291 23.52 -16.40 89.87
N LEU A 292 22.45 -16.63 90.65
CA LEU A 292 21.08 -16.34 90.23
C LEU A 292 20.89 -14.86 89.83
N GLU A 293 21.41 -13.93 90.63
CA GLU A 293 21.34 -12.49 90.32
C GLU A 293 22.09 -12.16 89.02
N SER A 294 23.28 -12.73 88.81
CA SER A 294 24.06 -12.55 87.59
C SER A 294 23.34 -13.07 86.35
N ILE A 295 22.71 -14.25 86.45
CA ILE A 295 21.96 -14.87 85.36
C ILE A 295 20.69 -14.05 85.06
N LYS A 296 19.98 -13.57 86.09
CA LYS A 296 18.85 -12.65 85.92
C LYS A 296 19.25 -11.41 85.13
N THR A 297 20.31 -10.71 85.56
CA THR A 297 20.76 -9.49 84.88
C THR A 297 21.14 -9.77 83.42
N SER A 298 21.75 -10.93 83.16
CA SER A 298 22.08 -11.36 81.79
C SER A 298 20.82 -11.59 80.95
N TYR A 299 19.81 -12.29 81.50
CA TYR A 299 18.54 -12.53 80.82
C TYR A 299 17.79 -11.24 80.52
N GLU A 300 17.66 -10.35 81.50
CA GLU A 300 17.00 -9.04 81.33
C GLU A 300 17.74 -8.17 80.30
N THR A 301 19.08 -8.16 80.30
CA THR A 301 19.87 -7.41 79.33
C THR A 301 19.67 -7.94 77.91
N LEU A 302 19.73 -9.26 77.73
CA LEU A 302 19.58 -9.90 76.42
C LEU A 302 18.16 -9.74 75.85
N THR A 303 17.13 -9.83 76.70
CA THR A 303 15.73 -9.72 76.27
C THR A 303 15.23 -8.29 76.13
N SER A 304 15.73 -7.34 76.93
CA SER A 304 15.37 -5.91 76.82
C SER A 304 15.90 -5.25 75.53
N GLY A 305 17.02 -5.76 74.98
CA GLY A 305 17.58 -5.33 73.70
C GLY A 305 16.89 -5.92 72.46
N LEU A 306 15.84 -6.74 72.62
CA LEU A 306 15.15 -7.41 71.53
C LEU A 306 14.41 -6.43 70.62
N SER A 307 14.81 -6.35 69.34
CA SER A 307 14.12 -5.55 68.31
C SER A 307 13.55 -6.45 67.22
N LEU A 308 12.23 -6.38 67.01
CA LEU A 308 11.48 -7.21 66.06
C LEU A 308 10.87 -6.40 64.88
N GLN A 309 11.43 -5.24 64.56
CA GLN A 309 10.85 -4.30 63.58
C GLN A 309 11.27 -4.51 62.12
N GLY A 310 12.22 -5.41 61.84
CA GLY A 310 12.83 -5.53 60.50
C GLY A 310 11.88 -6.04 59.41
N VAL A 311 10.99 -6.97 59.75
CA VAL A 311 10.12 -7.67 58.78
C VAL A 311 8.93 -6.81 58.34
N THR A 312 8.31 -6.08 59.26
CA THR A 312 7.10 -5.27 59.01
C THR A 312 7.35 -4.08 58.09
N ASN A 313 8.61 -3.66 57.93
CA ASN A 313 9.00 -2.51 57.12
C ASN A 313 9.53 -2.91 55.72
N SER A 314 9.58 -4.22 55.42
CA SER A 314 10.10 -4.69 54.13
C SER A 314 9.03 -4.52 53.02
N PRO A 315 9.35 -3.88 51.89
CA PRO A 315 8.43 -3.75 50.75
C PRO A 315 8.01 -5.09 50.12
N LEU A 316 8.78 -6.15 50.37
CA LEU A 316 8.54 -7.49 49.82
C LEU A 316 7.75 -8.39 50.78
N ALA A 317 7.45 -7.94 52.00
CA ALA A 317 6.70 -8.73 52.97
C ALA A 317 5.21 -8.77 52.58
N SER A 318 4.69 -9.98 52.36
CA SER A 318 3.25 -10.15 52.14
C SER A 318 2.47 -9.89 53.43
N LYS A 319 1.17 -9.62 53.30
CA LYS A 319 0.30 -9.42 54.46
C LYS A 319 0.29 -10.66 55.37
N GLU A 320 0.24 -11.85 54.79
CA GLU A 320 0.25 -13.12 55.52
C GLU A 320 1.55 -13.30 56.30
N LEU A 321 2.69 -12.93 55.71
CA LEU A 321 3.99 -12.99 56.37
C LEU A 321 4.06 -11.99 57.54
N ILE A 322 3.57 -10.77 57.34
CA ILE A 322 3.49 -9.72 58.38
C ILE A 322 2.60 -10.19 59.54
N ASP A 323 1.43 -10.76 59.24
CA ASP A 323 0.50 -11.26 60.25
C ASP A 323 1.13 -12.42 61.05
N ALA A 324 1.77 -13.38 60.38
CA ALA A 324 2.49 -14.48 61.03
C ALA A 324 3.65 -13.98 61.91
N TRP A 325 4.42 -13.00 61.42
CA TRP A 325 5.50 -12.38 62.17
C TRP A 325 5.01 -11.69 63.44
N ASN A 326 3.91 -10.93 63.35
CA ASN A 326 3.33 -10.23 64.49
C ASN A 326 2.81 -11.21 65.56
N ILE A 327 2.18 -12.31 65.15
CA ILE A 327 1.71 -13.35 66.05
C ILE A 327 2.90 -13.99 66.80
N ALA A 328 3.93 -14.42 66.07
CA ALA A 328 5.12 -15.02 66.68
C ALA A 328 5.87 -14.03 67.58
N SER A 329 5.94 -12.75 67.18
CA SER A 329 6.57 -11.68 67.97
C SER A 329 5.85 -11.44 69.30
N GLU A 330 4.52 -11.40 69.30
CA GLU A 330 3.74 -11.24 70.54
C GLU A 330 3.81 -12.48 71.42
N ALA A 331 3.83 -13.69 70.83
CA ALA A 331 4.05 -14.93 71.57
C ALA A 331 5.41 -14.92 72.29
N LEU A 332 6.49 -14.55 71.60
CA LEU A 332 7.82 -14.45 72.20
C LEU A 332 7.86 -13.42 73.34
N LYS A 333 7.26 -12.23 73.14
CA LYS A 333 7.18 -11.20 74.20
C LYS A 333 6.39 -11.69 75.41
N ALA A 334 5.32 -12.45 75.20
CA ALA A 334 4.53 -13.00 76.30
C ALA A 334 5.33 -14.01 77.13
N LEU A 335 6.04 -14.94 76.48
CA LEU A 335 6.92 -15.91 77.15
C LEU A 335 8.07 -15.23 77.89
N ILE A 336 8.70 -14.20 77.30
CA ILE A 336 9.74 -13.42 77.97
C ILE A 336 9.19 -12.75 79.24
N ARG A 337 7.97 -12.17 79.20
CA ARG A 337 7.33 -11.56 80.38
C ARG A 337 7.03 -12.60 81.46
N GLU A 338 6.57 -13.78 81.07
CA GLU A 338 6.36 -14.91 81.98
C GLU A 338 7.67 -15.33 82.66
N ASN A 339 8.74 -15.53 81.89
CA ASN A 339 10.06 -15.86 82.41
C ASN A 339 10.59 -14.78 83.35
N THR A 340 10.45 -13.49 83.02
CA THR A 340 10.84 -12.39 83.91
C THR A 340 10.12 -12.43 85.25
N LEU A 341 8.83 -12.82 85.27
CA LEU A 341 8.07 -13.00 86.50
C LEU A 341 8.56 -14.22 87.29
N LEU A 342 8.80 -15.35 86.64
CA LEU A 342 9.32 -16.57 87.25
C LEU A 342 10.71 -16.35 87.87
N ILE A 343 11.61 -15.69 87.13
CA ILE A 343 12.94 -15.27 87.60
C ILE A 343 12.81 -14.37 88.82
N SER A 344 11.94 -13.35 88.77
CA SER A 344 11.72 -12.44 89.89
C SER A 344 11.21 -13.15 91.15
N ASN A 345 10.33 -14.15 90.97
CA ASN A 345 9.82 -14.97 92.08
C ASN A 345 10.92 -15.88 92.65
N LYS A 346 11.75 -16.50 91.79
CA LYS A 346 12.89 -17.31 92.20
C LYS A 346 13.91 -16.52 93.03
N ILE A 347 14.18 -15.26 92.65
CA ILE A 347 15.10 -14.39 93.41
C ILE A 347 14.52 -14.04 94.80
N LYS A 348 13.22 -13.79 94.89
CA LYS A 348 12.56 -13.50 96.19
C LYS A 348 12.49 -14.73 97.08
N SER A 349 12.37 -15.92 96.49
CA SER A 349 12.23 -17.20 97.17
C SER A 349 13.16 -18.27 96.58
N PRO A 350 14.49 -18.21 96.84
CA PRO A 350 15.48 -19.14 96.28
C PRO A 350 15.19 -20.61 96.62
N SER A 351 14.50 -20.88 97.72
CA SER A 351 14.10 -22.24 98.11
C SER A 351 13.03 -22.86 97.19
N THR A 352 12.31 -22.05 96.41
CA THR A 352 11.25 -22.54 95.50
C THR A 352 11.83 -22.84 94.11
N PRO A 353 11.73 -24.07 93.59
CA PRO A 353 12.17 -24.38 92.24
C PRO A 353 11.21 -23.79 91.20
N VAL A 354 11.74 -23.28 90.10
CA VAL A 354 10.96 -22.79 88.96
C VAL A 354 11.48 -23.42 87.67
N SER A 355 10.61 -23.58 86.68
CA SER A 355 10.99 -23.92 85.31
C SER A 355 10.63 -22.72 84.45
N LEU A 356 11.60 -22.19 83.71
CA LEU A 356 11.31 -21.17 82.71
C LEU A 356 10.61 -21.81 81.51
N ALA A 357 9.76 -21.03 80.84
CA ALA A 357 9.14 -21.40 79.60
C ALA A 357 10.19 -21.34 78.47
N ASP A 358 10.24 -22.39 77.66
CA ASP A 358 11.15 -22.48 76.52
C ASP A 358 10.71 -21.56 75.38
N THR A 359 11.61 -20.70 74.91
CA THR A 359 11.35 -19.79 73.79
C THR A 359 11.92 -20.27 72.46
N GLU A 360 12.64 -21.40 72.42
CA GLU A 360 13.37 -21.89 71.24
C GLU A 360 12.45 -22.05 70.02
N SER A 361 11.33 -22.76 70.18
CA SER A 361 10.37 -22.99 69.08
C SER A 361 9.81 -21.71 68.46
N VAL A 362 9.58 -20.65 69.26
CA VAL A 362 9.08 -19.37 68.75
C VAL A 362 10.18 -18.59 68.03
N VAL A 363 11.41 -18.67 68.53
CA VAL A 363 12.59 -18.10 67.88
C VAL A 363 12.85 -18.76 66.53
N GLU A 364 12.70 -20.09 66.44
CA GLU A 364 12.81 -20.84 65.18
C GLU A 364 11.79 -20.34 64.15
N VAL A 365 10.52 -20.20 64.52
CA VAL A 365 9.47 -19.67 63.64
C VAL A 365 9.81 -18.27 63.12
N LEU A 366 10.29 -17.37 63.98
CA LEU A 366 10.72 -16.02 63.57
C LEU A 366 11.91 -16.08 62.60
N ASN A 367 12.87 -16.97 62.84
CA ASN A 367 14.02 -17.15 61.98
C ASN A 367 13.66 -17.78 60.62
N GLU A 368 12.70 -18.69 60.57
CA GLU A 368 12.15 -19.24 59.33
C GLU A 368 11.45 -18.17 58.49
N LEU A 369 10.58 -17.36 59.11
CA LEU A 369 9.93 -16.23 58.44
C LEU A 369 10.95 -15.22 57.89
N THR A 370 12.00 -14.92 58.67
CA THR A 370 13.12 -14.06 58.26
C THR A 370 13.88 -14.66 57.08
N SER A 371 14.15 -15.97 57.12
CA SER A 371 14.82 -16.69 56.04
C SER A 371 14.01 -16.65 54.75
N GLY A 372 12.70 -16.92 54.82
CA GLY A 372 11.80 -16.83 53.68
C GLY A 372 11.77 -15.43 53.05
N LEU A 373 11.70 -14.37 53.86
CA LEU A 373 11.77 -13.00 53.37
C LEU A 373 13.15 -12.66 52.77
N ASN A 374 14.24 -13.13 53.37
CA ASN A 374 15.58 -12.94 52.82
C ASN A 374 15.79 -13.65 51.48
N GLN A 375 15.13 -14.79 51.24
CA GLN A 375 15.13 -15.45 49.93
C GLN A 375 14.40 -14.61 48.86
N LEU A 376 13.30 -13.95 49.22
CA LEU A 376 12.61 -13.00 48.33
C LEU A 376 13.50 -11.78 48.02
N ILE A 377 14.20 -11.25 49.04
CA ILE A 377 15.16 -10.16 48.90
C ILE A 377 16.32 -10.56 47.97
N ASP A 378 16.88 -11.77 48.13
CA ASP A 378 17.93 -12.29 47.23
C ASP A 378 17.44 -12.36 45.79
N THR A 379 16.26 -12.94 45.58
CA THR A 379 15.66 -13.06 44.25
C THR A 379 15.46 -11.69 43.59
N HIS A 380 14.97 -10.69 44.34
CA HIS A 380 14.82 -9.32 43.86
C HIS A 380 16.17 -8.67 43.55
N ASN A 381 17.14 -8.77 44.46
CA ASN A 381 18.46 -8.19 44.30
C ASN A 381 19.20 -8.78 43.09
N ASP A 382 19.07 -10.09 42.86
CA ASP A 382 19.64 -10.76 41.68
C ASP A 382 19.02 -10.24 40.38
N LYS A 383 17.70 -10.00 40.35
CA LYS A 383 17.00 -9.39 39.21
C LYS A 383 17.48 -7.95 38.96
N VAL A 384 17.68 -7.17 40.01
CA VAL A 384 18.18 -5.78 39.95
C VAL A 384 19.65 -5.73 39.55
N ALA A 385 20.49 -6.68 39.98
CA ALA A 385 21.89 -6.78 39.57
C ALA A 385 22.02 -7.17 38.09
N ASN A 386 21.11 -8.01 37.60
CA ASN A 386 21.11 -8.53 36.23
C ASN A 386 20.03 -7.91 35.34
N LYS A 387 19.83 -6.59 35.42
CA LYS A 387 18.71 -5.88 34.75
C LYS A 387 18.53 -6.26 33.28
N LYS A 388 19.62 -6.34 32.51
CA LYS A 388 19.56 -6.69 31.09
C LYS A 388 18.98 -8.09 30.88
N LYS A 389 19.45 -9.07 31.64
CA LYS A 389 18.98 -10.46 31.56
C LYS A 389 17.49 -10.55 31.96
N THR A 390 17.11 -9.87 33.04
CA THR A 390 15.71 -9.83 33.50
C THR A 390 14.81 -9.17 32.45
N ARG A 391 15.27 -8.07 31.82
CA ARG A 391 14.54 -7.38 30.75
C ARG A 391 14.37 -8.25 29.51
N ASP A 392 15.41 -8.97 29.10
CA ASP A 392 15.36 -9.91 27.97
C ASP A 392 14.41 -11.09 28.24
N ASP A 393 14.37 -11.58 29.49
CA ASP A 393 13.43 -12.61 29.93
C ASP A 393 11.97 -12.12 29.92
N ILE A 394 11.70 -10.93 30.47
CA ILE A 394 10.38 -10.28 30.41
C ILE A 394 9.94 -10.11 28.95
N LYS A 395 10.84 -9.69 28.06
CA LYS A 395 10.54 -9.55 26.62
C LYS A 395 10.16 -10.89 26.00
N THR A 396 10.85 -11.97 26.36
CA THR A 396 10.56 -13.32 25.87
C THR A 396 9.19 -13.78 26.36
N ARG A 397 8.92 -13.65 27.66
CA ARG A 397 7.62 -14.01 28.26
C ARG A 397 6.46 -13.17 27.72
N PHE A 398 6.69 -11.88 27.50
CA PHE A 398 5.74 -10.98 26.85
C PHE A 398 5.34 -11.50 25.47
N TRP A 399 6.31 -11.86 24.63
CA TRP A 399 6.02 -12.35 23.28
C TRP A 399 5.36 -13.72 23.25
N ALA A 400 5.68 -14.60 24.19
CA ALA A 400 4.96 -15.86 24.38
C ALA A 400 3.48 -15.62 24.74
N LEU A 401 3.21 -14.67 25.64
CA LEU A 401 1.85 -14.26 26.01
C LEU A 401 1.10 -13.64 24.84
N MET A 402 1.71 -12.69 24.12
CA MET A 402 1.09 -12.08 22.94
C MET A 402 0.81 -13.10 21.84
N ARG A 403 1.73 -14.05 21.60
CA ARG A 403 1.52 -15.11 20.63
C ARG A 403 0.34 -16.01 21.03
N TRP A 404 0.18 -16.31 22.32
CA TRP A 404 -0.96 -17.07 22.85
C TRP A 404 -2.28 -16.30 22.71
N ASP A 405 -2.35 -15.05 23.18
CA ASP A 405 -3.55 -14.22 23.17
C ASP A 405 -4.07 -13.94 21.75
N TYR A 406 -3.16 -13.82 20.78
CA TYR A 406 -3.48 -13.58 19.38
C TYR A 406 -3.53 -14.85 18.53
N ASP A 407 -3.44 -16.06 19.12
CA ASP A 407 -3.35 -17.30 18.37
C ASP A 407 -4.50 -17.50 17.39
N GLN A 408 -5.74 -17.22 17.80
CA GLN A 408 -6.89 -17.32 16.91
C GLN A 408 -6.71 -16.51 15.62
N THR A 409 -6.10 -15.32 15.73
CA THR A 409 -5.84 -14.44 14.57
C THR A 409 -4.68 -14.97 13.74
N ILE A 410 -3.56 -15.35 14.39
CA ILE A 410 -2.35 -15.81 13.71
C ILE A 410 -2.58 -17.15 13.02
N SER A 411 -3.16 -18.12 13.71
CA SER A 411 -3.45 -19.46 13.18
C SER A 411 -4.46 -19.41 12.02
N ALA A 412 -5.50 -18.56 12.11
CA ALA A 412 -6.43 -18.35 11.00
C ALA A 412 -5.74 -17.75 9.75
N TYR A 413 -4.82 -16.79 9.95
CA TYR A 413 -4.03 -16.22 8.86
C TYR A 413 -3.07 -17.25 8.26
N VAL A 414 -2.32 -17.99 9.08
CA VAL A 414 -1.35 -18.98 8.61
C VAL A 414 -2.04 -20.07 7.80
N GLN A 415 -3.22 -20.55 8.26
CA GLN A 415 -4.02 -21.51 7.50
C GLN A 415 -4.47 -20.92 6.15
N SER A 416 -5.05 -19.71 6.17
CA SER A 416 -5.50 -19.04 4.94
C SER A 416 -4.35 -18.80 3.97
N ALA A 417 -3.18 -18.40 4.47
CA ALA A 417 -1.99 -18.18 3.67
C ALA A 417 -1.52 -19.49 3.01
N SER A 418 -1.50 -20.60 3.76
CA SER A 418 -1.19 -21.93 3.21
C SER A 418 -2.20 -22.35 2.14
N ASP A 419 -3.48 -22.11 2.35
CA ASP A 419 -4.54 -22.47 1.38
C ASP A 419 -4.38 -21.67 0.08
N PHE A 420 -4.15 -20.35 0.18
CA PHE A 420 -3.92 -19.50 -0.98
C PHE A 420 -2.59 -19.80 -1.69
N GLU A 421 -1.55 -20.23 -0.96
CA GLU A 421 -0.28 -20.63 -1.56
C GLU A 421 -0.42 -21.96 -2.32
N ASN A 422 -1.18 -22.91 -1.79
CA ASN A 422 -1.53 -24.15 -2.49
C ASN A 422 -2.35 -23.88 -3.75
N GLU A 423 -3.33 -22.97 -3.68
CA GLU A 423 -4.09 -22.56 -4.85
C GLU A 423 -3.22 -21.86 -5.89
N SER A 424 -2.28 -21.00 -5.45
CA SER A 424 -1.33 -20.35 -6.35
C SER A 424 -0.44 -21.35 -7.09
N LYS A 425 -0.05 -22.46 -6.45
CA LYS A 425 0.70 -23.54 -7.12
C LYS A 425 -0.12 -24.17 -8.24
N LYS A 426 -1.40 -24.49 -8.00
CA LYS A 426 -2.30 -25.04 -9.03
C LYS A 426 -2.51 -24.08 -10.20
N ILE A 427 -2.74 -22.80 -9.91
CA ILE A 427 -2.90 -21.75 -10.93
C ILE A 427 -1.65 -21.63 -11.81
N ASN A 428 -0.46 -21.72 -11.20
CA ASN A 428 0.81 -21.66 -11.94
C ASN A 428 1.08 -22.92 -12.77
N GLU A 429 0.71 -24.10 -12.28
CA GLU A 429 0.77 -25.34 -13.07
C GLU A 429 -0.15 -25.27 -14.29
N GLU A 430 -1.36 -24.74 -14.13
CA GLU A 430 -2.30 -24.54 -15.23
C GLU A 430 -1.80 -23.45 -16.21
N ALA A 431 -1.21 -22.37 -15.71
CA ALA A 431 -0.59 -21.33 -16.54
C ALA A 431 0.48 -21.93 -17.48
N LYS A 432 1.29 -22.86 -16.96
CA LYS A 432 2.33 -23.55 -17.73
C LYS A 432 1.71 -24.40 -18.84
N LYS A 433 0.68 -25.20 -18.54
CA LYS A 433 -0.02 -26.01 -19.56
C LYS A 433 -0.64 -25.13 -20.66
N ILE A 434 -1.29 -24.03 -20.29
CA ILE A 434 -1.87 -23.08 -21.26
C ILE A 434 -0.77 -22.48 -22.14
N SER A 435 0.36 -22.07 -21.55
CA SER A 435 1.48 -21.53 -22.31
C SER A 435 2.07 -22.54 -23.29
N ASP A 436 2.21 -23.80 -22.88
CA ASP A 436 2.69 -24.88 -23.74
C ASP A 436 1.73 -25.12 -24.92
N ALA A 437 0.41 -25.09 -24.67
CA ALA A 437 -0.62 -25.20 -25.70
C ALA A 437 -0.61 -24.03 -26.70
N VAL A 438 -0.48 -22.79 -26.21
CA VAL A 438 -0.33 -21.59 -27.06
C VAL A 438 0.89 -21.71 -27.98
N ASN A 439 2.04 -22.13 -27.42
CA ASN A 439 3.27 -22.33 -28.19
C ASN A 439 3.11 -23.42 -29.25
N ALA A 440 2.43 -24.52 -28.91
CA ALA A 440 2.17 -25.61 -29.85
C ALA A 440 1.27 -25.17 -31.02
N SER A 441 0.15 -24.47 -30.76
CA SER A 441 -0.73 -23.95 -31.81
C SER A 441 -0.03 -22.92 -32.71
N ASN A 442 0.75 -21.99 -32.12
CA ASN A 442 1.58 -21.06 -32.90
C ASN A 442 2.57 -21.79 -33.82
N GLY A 443 3.23 -22.85 -33.31
CA GLY A 443 4.15 -23.67 -34.10
C GLY A 443 3.48 -24.36 -35.29
N LYS A 444 2.31 -24.96 -35.07
CA LYS A 444 1.53 -25.59 -36.16
C LYS A 444 1.09 -24.59 -37.22
N ILE A 445 0.58 -23.43 -36.80
CA ILE A 445 0.15 -22.35 -37.70
C ILE A 445 1.33 -21.88 -38.57
N ALA A 446 2.52 -21.73 -37.98
CA ALA A 446 3.72 -21.32 -38.73
C ALA A 446 4.11 -22.36 -39.81
N VAL A 447 4.05 -23.65 -39.49
CA VAL A 447 4.37 -24.73 -40.45
C VAL A 447 3.36 -24.77 -41.60
N LEU A 448 2.06 -24.73 -41.30
CA LEU A 448 1.00 -24.76 -42.32
C LEU A 448 1.09 -23.56 -43.27
N ARG A 449 1.45 -22.38 -42.76
CA ARG A 449 1.57 -21.16 -43.57
C ARG A 449 2.78 -21.16 -44.49
N LYS A 450 3.91 -21.77 -44.09
CA LYS A 450 5.07 -21.91 -44.98
C LYS A 450 4.73 -22.66 -46.28
N GLN A 451 3.68 -23.49 -46.26
CA GLN A 451 3.21 -24.28 -47.40
C GLN A 451 2.18 -23.56 -48.28
N THR A 452 1.75 -22.33 -47.94
CA THR A 452 0.67 -21.62 -48.63
C THR A 452 1.06 -20.26 -49.17
N VAL A 453 2.28 -19.76 -48.95
CA VAL A 453 2.73 -18.45 -49.45
C VAL A 453 3.03 -18.49 -50.95
N ASN A 454 2.40 -17.59 -51.73
CA ASN A 454 2.61 -17.43 -53.18
C ASN A 454 2.86 -15.93 -53.48
N ILE A 455 3.90 -15.64 -54.26
CA ILE A 455 4.32 -14.27 -54.58
C ILE A 455 3.63 -13.77 -55.87
N GLU A 456 3.33 -14.70 -56.80
CA GLU A 456 2.65 -14.43 -58.06
C GLU A 456 1.20 -13.95 -57.87
N GLU A 457 0.47 -14.47 -56.89
CA GLU A 457 -0.93 -14.04 -56.61
C GLU A 457 -1.02 -12.55 -56.23
N SER A 458 -0.05 -12.02 -55.48
CA SER A 458 0.04 -10.59 -55.17
C SER A 458 0.14 -9.74 -56.45
N ILE A 459 0.93 -10.18 -57.42
CA ILE A 459 1.13 -9.47 -58.69
C ILE A 459 -0.17 -9.48 -59.49
N GLU A 460 -0.83 -10.63 -59.59
CA GLU A 460 -2.11 -10.77 -60.29
C GLU A 460 -3.20 -9.88 -59.68
N ASN A 461 -3.28 -9.81 -58.35
CA ASN A 461 -4.24 -8.95 -57.64
C ASN A 461 -4.00 -7.46 -57.89
N ILE A 462 -2.73 -7.01 -57.83
CA ILE A 462 -2.39 -5.60 -58.11
C ILE A 462 -2.75 -5.25 -59.55
N ASN A 463 -2.37 -6.10 -60.52
CA ASN A 463 -2.65 -5.87 -61.94
C ASN A 463 -4.15 -5.89 -62.24
N SER A 464 -4.90 -6.81 -61.63
CA SER A 464 -6.36 -6.84 -61.74
C SER A 464 -6.98 -5.55 -61.19
N GLY A 465 -6.47 -5.04 -60.07
CA GLY A 465 -6.89 -3.77 -59.48
C GLY A 465 -6.62 -2.56 -60.38
N LEU A 466 -5.49 -2.53 -61.09
CA LEU A 466 -5.19 -1.48 -62.08
C LEU A 466 -6.24 -1.47 -63.20
N VAL A 467 -6.56 -2.65 -63.75
CA VAL A 467 -7.56 -2.81 -64.81
C VAL A 467 -8.96 -2.43 -64.33
N GLU A 468 -9.36 -2.83 -63.11
CA GLU A 468 -10.66 -2.44 -62.51
C GLU A 468 -10.83 -0.92 -62.39
N ILE A 469 -9.74 -0.19 -62.16
CA ILE A 469 -9.72 1.27 -62.03
C ILE A 469 -9.63 1.98 -63.39
N GLY A 470 -9.43 1.22 -64.48
CA GLY A 470 -9.33 1.71 -65.86
C GLY A 470 -7.92 2.11 -66.30
N ILE A 471 -6.88 1.54 -65.66
CA ILE A 471 -5.47 1.75 -66.01
C ILE A 471 -4.93 0.50 -66.71
N ASP A 472 -4.55 0.62 -67.98
CA ASP A 472 -3.99 -0.46 -68.81
C ASP A 472 -2.60 -0.13 -69.40
N GLY A 473 -2.09 1.08 -69.16
CA GLY A 473 -0.83 1.56 -69.71
C GLY A 473 0.44 0.99 -69.04
N PHE A 474 0.33 0.31 -67.90
CA PHE A 474 1.45 -0.34 -67.20
C PHE A 474 0.97 -1.48 -66.30
N SER A 475 1.89 -2.33 -65.85
CA SER A 475 1.64 -3.44 -64.94
C SER A 475 2.82 -3.67 -64.00
N VAL A 476 2.58 -4.39 -62.91
CA VAL A 476 3.61 -4.93 -62.02
C VAL A 476 4.06 -6.29 -62.57
N VAL A 477 5.38 -6.47 -62.67
CA VAL A 477 5.99 -7.74 -63.11
C VAL A 477 7.07 -8.20 -62.13
N PRO A 478 7.36 -9.52 -62.06
CA PRO A 478 8.44 -10.04 -61.23
C PRO A 478 9.81 -9.45 -61.62
N HIS A 479 10.68 -9.22 -60.62
CA HIS A 479 12.06 -8.80 -60.81
C HIS A 479 12.97 -9.46 -59.76
N GLY A 480 13.83 -10.40 -60.17
CA GLY A 480 14.61 -11.21 -59.22
C GLY A 480 13.74 -12.21 -58.42
N GLU A 481 14.28 -12.74 -57.32
CA GLU A 481 13.59 -13.80 -56.54
C GLU A 481 12.46 -13.27 -55.65
N ASN A 482 12.56 -12.04 -55.13
CA ASN A 482 11.62 -11.50 -54.13
C ASN A 482 11.28 -10.02 -54.36
N PHE A 483 11.45 -9.48 -55.57
CA PHE A 483 11.10 -8.10 -55.88
C PHE A 483 10.15 -8.01 -57.07
N TYR A 484 9.48 -6.87 -57.17
CA TYR A 484 8.65 -6.51 -58.32
C TYR A 484 9.17 -5.23 -58.96
N ARG A 485 8.76 -4.98 -60.20
CA ARG A 485 8.97 -3.70 -60.87
C ARG A 485 7.74 -3.28 -61.63
N VAL A 486 7.58 -1.99 -61.86
CA VAL A 486 6.53 -1.46 -62.74
C VAL A 486 7.08 -1.38 -64.16
N ALA A 487 6.38 -1.99 -65.12
CA ALA A 487 6.74 -1.99 -66.53
C ALA A 487 5.58 -1.47 -67.39
N ARG A 488 5.89 -0.68 -68.43
CA ARG A 488 4.92 -0.26 -69.45
C ARG A 488 4.58 -1.45 -70.35
N THR A 489 3.41 -1.40 -70.99
CA THR A 489 3.00 -2.42 -71.96
C THR A 489 3.84 -2.41 -73.25
N THR A 490 4.54 -1.31 -73.53
CA THR A 490 5.36 -1.09 -74.72
C THR A 490 6.81 -1.57 -74.60
N ASP A 491 7.37 -1.55 -73.39
CA ASP A 491 8.78 -1.77 -73.08
C ASP A 491 8.93 -2.30 -71.65
N GLN A 492 9.72 -3.38 -71.48
CA GLN A 492 9.94 -4.01 -70.17
C GLN A 492 10.98 -3.27 -69.30
N GLU A 493 11.15 -1.96 -69.49
CA GLU A 493 12.03 -1.12 -68.68
C GLU A 493 11.30 -0.59 -67.43
N ASN A 494 12.06 -0.09 -66.44
CA ASN A 494 11.48 0.45 -65.22
C ASN A 494 10.70 1.73 -65.54
N ALA A 495 9.38 1.65 -65.37
CA ALA A 495 8.46 2.71 -65.75
C ALA A 495 8.04 3.61 -64.59
N PHE A 496 8.43 3.33 -63.34
CA PHE A 496 7.86 4.01 -62.17
C PHE A 496 8.04 5.54 -62.22
N HIS A 497 9.22 6.01 -62.62
CA HIS A 497 9.49 7.45 -62.77
C HIS A 497 8.71 8.10 -63.92
N SER A 498 8.26 7.32 -64.92
CA SER A 498 7.48 7.79 -66.06
C SER A 498 5.98 7.93 -65.77
N LEU A 499 5.52 7.49 -64.59
CA LEU A 499 4.12 7.56 -64.20
C LEU A 499 3.75 8.99 -63.77
N SER A 500 2.50 9.38 -64.06
CA SER A 500 1.90 10.57 -63.46
C SER A 500 1.73 10.40 -61.95
N GLU A 501 1.65 11.52 -61.21
CA GLU A 501 1.43 11.48 -59.75
C GLU A 501 0.14 10.73 -59.37
N GLY A 502 -0.88 10.79 -60.23
CA GLY A 502 -2.11 10.03 -60.03
C GLY A 502 -1.91 8.52 -60.20
N GLU A 503 -1.20 8.09 -61.25
CA GLU A 503 -0.87 6.68 -61.47
C GLU A 503 0.00 6.13 -60.34
N LYS A 504 1.00 6.89 -59.87
CA LYS A 504 1.85 6.53 -58.71
C LYS A 504 1.01 6.32 -57.44
N THR A 505 0.04 7.19 -57.20
CA THR A 505 -0.86 7.08 -56.05
C THR A 505 -1.73 5.82 -56.14
N VAL A 506 -2.29 5.51 -57.32
CA VAL A 506 -3.12 4.32 -57.50
C VAL A 506 -2.30 3.03 -57.31
N ILE A 507 -1.14 2.92 -57.96
CA ILE A 507 -0.32 1.70 -57.84
C ILE A 507 0.22 1.50 -56.43
N SER A 508 0.67 2.56 -55.77
CA SER A 508 1.16 2.47 -54.39
C SER A 508 0.06 2.11 -53.41
N PHE A 509 -1.17 2.60 -53.63
CA PHE A 509 -2.30 2.23 -52.80
C PHE A 509 -2.74 0.77 -53.02
N LEU A 510 -2.78 0.28 -54.25
CA LEU A 510 -3.04 -1.14 -54.55
C LEU A 510 -1.97 -2.05 -53.94
N TYR A 511 -0.70 -1.67 -54.05
CA TYR A 511 0.39 -2.37 -53.39
C TYR A 511 0.22 -2.37 -51.87
N PHE A 512 -0.18 -1.24 -51.27
CA PHE A 512 -0.45 -1.17 -49.83
C PHE A 512 -1.62 -2.06 -49.40
N ILE A 513 -2.67 -2.18 -50.22
CA ILE A 513 -3.77 -3.13 -49.99
C ILE A 513 -3.24 -4.57 -49.96
N GLU A 514 -2.42 -4.97 -50.94
CA GLU A 514 -1.84 -6.32 -50.92
C GLU A 514 -0.86 -6.51 -49.76
N LEU A 515 -0.07 -5.50 -49.39
CA LEU A 515 0.80 -5.55 -48.22
C LEU A 515 0.00 -5.76 -46.93
N CYS A 516 -1.17 -5.13 -46.84
CA CYS A 516 -2.09 -5.32 -45.72
C CYS A 516 -2.70 -6.73 -45.69
N LYS A 517 -2.92 -7.37 -46.85
CA LYS A 517 -3.39 -8.75 -46.94
C LYS A 517 -2.26 -9.76 -46.64
N GLY A 518 -1.06 -9.50 -47.14
CA GLY A 518 0.13 -10.33 -46.99
C GLY A 518 0.83 -10.21 -45.63
N GLN A 519 2.01 -10.81 -45.49
CA GLN A 519 2.88 -10.62 -44.33
C GLN A 519 4.30 -10.23 -44.76
N LYS A 520 5.05 -9.56 -43.87
CA LYS A 520 6.42 -9.11 -44.16
C LYS A 520 7.39 -10.25 -44.46
N THR A 521 7.16 -11.45 -43.90
CA THR A 521 7.97 -12.65 -44.15
C THR A 521 7.10 -13.91 -44.10
N ALA A 522 7.55 -14.97 -44.77
CA ALA A 522 6.86 -16.27 -44.79
C ALA A 522 6.73 -16.94 -43.40
N THR A 523 7.47 -16.48 -42.39
CA THR A 523 7.50 -17.03 -41.02
C THR A 523 6.89 -16.11 -39.97
N ALA A 524 6.34 -14.96 -40.36
CA ALA A 524 5.77 -14.02 -39.40
C ALA A 524 4.51 -14.59 -38.72
N VAL A 525 4.40 -14.35 -37.42
CA VAL A 525 3.25 -14.76 -36.60
C VAL A 525 2.13 -13.74 -36.81
N PRO A 526 0.89 -14.15 -37.15
CA PRO A 526 -0.22 -13.22 -37.34
C PRO A 526 -0.53 -12.46 -36.05
N GLN A 527 -0.41 -11.13 -36.12
CA GLN A 527 -0.93 -10.22 -35.13
C GLN A 527 -2.20 -9.55 -35.68
N ALA A 528 -3.07 -9.07 -34.78
CA ALA A 528 -4.17 -8.20 -35.19
C ALA A 528 -3.59 -6.97 -35.91
N LYS A 529 -4.18 -6.59 -37.06
CA LYS A 529 -3.68 -5.46 -37.86
C LYS A 529 -4.49 -4.19 -37.61
N VAL A 530 -3.77 -3.08 -37.44
CA VAL A 530 -4.31 -1.72 -37.42
C VAL A 530 -3.82 -1.03 -38.68
N VAL A 531 -4.76 -0.55 -39.50
CA VAL A 531 -4.45 0.13 -40.76
C VAL A 531 -4.62 1.63 -40.58
N VAL A 532 -3.63 2.41 -41.01
CA VAL A 532 -3.65 3.87 -40.96
C VAL A 532 -3.41 4.39 -42.37
N ILE A 533 -4.30 5.25 -42.86
CA ILE A 533 -4.23 5.80 -44.22
C ILE A 533 -4.22 7.32 -44.12
N ASP A 534 -3.12 7.96 -44.53
CA ASP A 534 -2.97 9.41 -44.54
C ASP A 534 -3.11 9.96 -45.96
N ASP A 535 -4.26 10.60 -46.19
CA ASP A 535 -4.62 11.35 -47.39
C ASP A 535 -4.32 10.64 -48.72
N PRO A 536 -5.00 9.52 -49.02
CA PRO A 536 -4.70 8.67 -50.18
C PRO A 536 -5.13 9.26 -51.52
N ILE A 537 -5.46 10.56 -51.55
CA ILE A 537 -6.09 11.24 -52.66
C ILE A 537 -5.41 12.56 -53.06
N SER A 538 -4.26 12.88 -52.47
CA SER A 538 -3.53 14.10 -52.84
C SER A 538 -3.24 14.10 -54.35
N SER A 539 -3.52 15.21 -55.04
CA SER A 539 -3.27 15.38 -56.49
C SER A 539 -4.06 14.47 -57.45
N LEU A 540 -5.14 13.82 -56.99
CA LEU A 540 -6.01 12.97 -57.83
C LEU A 540 -7.13 13.75 -58.53
N SER A 541 -7.55 13.26 -59.71
CA SER A 541 -8.80 13.67 -60.35
C SER A 541 -10.01 13.12 -59.59
N HIS A 542 -11.19 13.75 -59.75
CA HIS A 542 -12.43 13.32 -59.07
C HIS A 542 -12.79 11.84 -59.29
N LEU A 543 -12.46 11.27 -60.45
CA LEU A 543 -12.73 9.86 -60.76
C LEU A 543 -11.90 8.93 -59.86
N TYR A 544 -10.61 9.22 -59.68
CA TYR A 544 -9.73 8.40 -58.84
C TYR A 544 -10.06 8.53 -57.34
N VAL A 545 -10.51 9.72 -56.89
CA VAL A 545 -10.95 9.93 -55.50
C VAL A 545 -12.08 8.96 -55.12
N PHE A 546 -13.07 8.79 -56.00
CA PHE A 546 -14.18 7.84 -55.77
C PHE A 546 -13.68 6.39 -55.73
N ASN A 547 -12.84 6.00 -56.68
CA ASN A 547 -12.31 4.64 -56.76
C ASN A 547 -11.51 4.25 -55.51
N ILE A 548 -10.63 5.15 -55.02
CA ILE A 548 -9.89 4.94 -53.77
C ILE A 548 -10.84 4.78 -52.58
N GLY A 549 -11.90 5.60 -52.52
CA GLY A 549 -12.92 5.49 -51.48
C GLY A 549 -13.63 4.13 -51.47
N GLN A 550 -13.97 3.61 -52.65
CA GLN A 550 -14.58 2.28 -52.80
C GLN A 550 -13.62 1.15 -52.41
N LEU A 551 -12.33 1.26 -52.77
CA LEU A 551 -11.31 0.29 -52.36
C LEU A 551 -11.17 0.24 -50.84
N ILE A 552 -11.14 1.40 -50.17
CA ILE A 552 -11.09 1.46 -48.69
C ILE A 552 -12.30 0.80 -48.07
N LYS A 553 -13.50 1.07 -48.61
CA LYS A 553 -14.73 0.43 -48.14
C LYS A 553 -14.69 -1.09 -48.31
N LYS A 554 -14.33 -1.56 -49.50
CA LYS A 554 -14.27 -2.98 -49.87
C LYS A 554 -13.27 -3.76 -49.02
N TYR A 555 -12.04 -3.25 -48.90
CA TYR A 555 -10.93 -4.02 -48.31
C TYR A 555 -10.66 -3.73 -46.84
N PHE A 556 -11.11 -2.61 -46.27
CA PHE A 556 -10.81 -2.27 -44.87
C PHE A 556 -12.06 -2.07 -44.01
N ILE A 557 -13.03 -1.24 -44.45
CA ILE A 557 -14.22 -0.94 -43.63
C ILE A 557 -15.14 -2.17 -43.52
N ASN A 558 -15.40 -2.84 -44.65
CA ASN A 558 -16.34 -3.98 -44.72
C ASN A 558 -15.67 -5.34 -44.49
N ASP A 559 -14.35 -5.37 -44.31
CA ASP A 559 -13.59 -6.60 -44.05
C ASP A 559 -13.43 -6.85 -42.54
N ALA A 560 -13.63 -8.09 -42.08
CA ALA A 560 -13.50 -8.47 -40.69
C ALA A 560 -12.04 -8.73 -40.25
N LEU A 561 -11.12 -8.86 -41.21
CA LEU A 561 -9.71 -9.15 -40.99
C LEU A 561 -8.98 -7.99 -40.29
N TYR A 562 -9.35 -6.75 -40.60
CA TYR A 562 -8.78 -5.56 -40.00
C TYR A 562 -9.63 -5.11 -38.82
N LYS A 563 -9.05 -5.20 -37.63
CA LYS A 563 -9.79 -4.90 -36.39
C LYS A 563 -9.93 -3.39 -36.15
N GLN A 564 -9.06 -2.57 -36.75
CA GLN A 564 -9.07 -1.11 -36.60
C GLN A 564 -8.52 -0.41 -37.85
N LEU A 565 -9.23 0.63 -38.32
CA LEU A 565 -8.85 1.48 -39.45
C LEU A 565 -8.86 2.95 -39.00
N ILE A 566 -7.80 3.70 -39.32
CA ILE A 566 -7.71 5.15 -39.10
C ILE A 566 -7.47 5.82 -40.45
N VAL A 567 -8.38 6.69 -40.91
CA VAL A 567 -8.21 7.42 -42.16
C VAL A 567 -8.10 8.91 -41.86
N LEU A 568 -7.02 9.54 -42.30
CA LEU A 568 -6.81 10.98 -42.22
C LEU A 568 -6.99 11.58 -43.62
N THR A 569 -7.70 12.70 -43.73
CA THR A 569 -7.81 13.39 -45.02
C THR A 569 -8.03 14.89 -44.85
N HIS A 570 -7.65 15.65 -45.87
CA HIS A 570 -7.96 17.07 -45.98
C HIS A 570 -9.21 17.38 -46.82
N SER A 571 -9.75 16.39 -47.53
CA SER A 571 -10.92 16.56 -48.37
C SER A 571 -12.17 16.19 -47.60
N LEU A 572 -13.04 17.17 -47.35
CA LEU A 572 -14.32 16.91 -46.70
C LEU A 572 -15.24 16.03 -47.56
N TYR A 573 -15.14 16.14 -48.89
CA TYR A 573 -15.86 15.28 -49.83
C TYR A 573 -15.47 13.81 -49.66
N PHE A 574 -14.17 13.52 -49.59
CA PHE A 574 -13.68 12.15 -49.39
C PHE A 574 -13.99 11.63 -47.98
N PHE A 575 -13.87 12.50 -46.97
CA PHE A 575 -14.30 12.19 -45.61
C PHE A 575 -15.78 11.79 -45.56
N TYR A 576 -16.64 12.56 -46.24
CA TYR A 576 -18.06 12.27 -46.36
C TYR A 576 -18.31 10.94 -47.10
N GLU A 577 -17.61 10.68 -48.20
CA GLU A 577 -17.70 9.42 -48.94
C GLU A 577 -17.41 8.21 -48.03
N LEU A 578 -16.41 8.29 -47.14
CA LEU A 578 -16.07 7.21 -46.20
C LEU A 578 -17.01 7.11 -44.97
N THR A 579 -17.82 8.14 -44.72
CA THR A 579 -18.70 8.18 -43.55
C THR A 579 -19.96 7.35 -43.79
N ILE A 580 -20.32 6.50 -42.83
CA ILE A 580 -21.54 5.69 -42.88
C ILE A 580 -22.76 6.58 -42.62
N THR A 581 -23.71 6.56 -43.57
CA THR A 581 -24.92 7.39 -43.53
C THR A 581 -25.94 6.90 -42.50
N ASN A 582 -25.99 5.59 -42.22
CA ASN A 582 -26.88 5.02 -41.20
C ASN A 582 -26.41 5.41 -39.78
N HIS A 583 -27.21 6.20 -39.06
CA HIS A 583 -26.87 6.71 -37.73
C HIS A 583 -26.54 5.62 -36.71
N LYS A 584 -27.29 4.51 -36.69
CA LYS A 584 -27.09 3.43 -35.72
C LYS A 584 -25.77 2.70 -35.98
N THR A 585 -25.57 2.26 -37.22
CA THR A 585 -24.34 1.57 -37.63
C THR A 585 -23.12 2.46 -37.45
N ARG A 586 -23.22 3.76 -37.78
CA ARG A 586 -22.14 4.73 -37.58
C ARG A 586 -21.75 4.85 -36.11
N GLY A 587 -22.73 5.04 -35.21
CA GLY A 587 -22.45 5.20 -33.77
C GLY A 587 -21.76 3.99 -33.13
N GLU A 588 -21.99 2.79 -33.68
CA GLU A 588 -21.37 1.55 -33.20
C GLU A 588 -19.99 1.26 -33.83
N THR A 589 -19.71 1.81 -35.02
CA THR A 589 -18.56 1.36 -35.85
C THR A 589 -17.60 2.47 -36.28
N GLN A 590 -17.97 3.76 -36.17
CA GLN A 590 -17.15 4.88 -36.61
C GLN A 590 -17.02 5.98 -35.55
N HIS A 591 -15.79 6.43 -35.30
CA HIS A 591 -15.53 7.71 -34.64
C HIS A 591 -15.14 8.77 -35.67
N LEU A 592 -15.63 9.99 -35.48
CA LEU A 592 -15.33 11.13 -36.34
C LEU A 592 -14.54 12.18 -35.54
N TYR A 593 -13.44 12.66 -36.11
CA TYR A 593 -12.56 13.63 -35.48
C TYR A 593 -12.21 14.78 -36.41
N ARG A 594 -11.88 15.93 -35.81
CA ARG A 594 -11.35 17.10 -36.49
C ARG A 594 -9.99 17.50 -35.91
N VAL A 595 -9.02 17.76 -36.77
CA VAL A 595 -7.78 18.44 -36.41
C VAL A 595 -7.96 19.94 -36.66
N LEU A 596 -7.96 20.70 -35.58
CA LEU A 596 -8.01 22.16 -35.59
C LEU A 596 -6.61 22.73 -35.36
N LYS A 597 -6.29 23.85 -36.00
CA LYS A 597 -5.07 24.62 -35.76
C LYS A 597 -5.44 26.07 -35.47
N ASN A 598 -5.08 26.55 -34.30
CA ASN A 598 -5.28 27.93 -33.88
C ASN A 598 -3.95 28.54 -33.40
N ALA A 599 -3.97 29.75 -32.83
CA ALA A 599 -2.78 30.41 -32.31
C ALA A 599 -2.02 29.57 -31.25
N ASN A 600 -2.76 28.74 -30.50
CA ASN A 600 -2.24 27.87 -29.45
C ASN A 600 -1.72 26.53 -29.97
N GLY A 601 -1.75 26.29 -31.28
CA GLY A 601 -1.26 25.06 -31.92
C GLY A 601 -2.39 24.17 -32.44
N SER A 602 -2.03 22.93 -32.77
CA SER A 602 -2.94 21.91 -33.26
C SER A 602 -3.57 21.10 -32.13
N ALA A 603 -4.85 20.75 -32.30
CA ALA A 603 -5.58 19.87 -31.39
C ALA A 603 -6.54 18.97 -32.17
N VAL A 604 -6.74 17.75 -31.68
CA VAL A 604 -7.73 16.80 -32.19
C VAL A 604 -8.95 16.86 -31.30
N VAL A 605 -10.12 17.06 -31.90
CA VAL A 605 -11.41 17.10 -31.20
C VAL A 605 -12.40 16.14 -31.83
N SER A 606 -13.34 15.61 -31.05
CA SER A 606 -14.45 14.81 -31.58
C SER A 606 -15.32 15.70 -32.47
N MET A 607 -15.77 15.15 -33.60
CA MET A 607 -16.67 15.80 -34.54
C MET A 607 -18.00 15.05 -34.54
N ARG A 608 -19.13 15.77 -34.61
CA ARG A 608 -20.44 15.15 -34.86
C ARG A 608 -20.73 15.07 -36.35
N TYR A 609 -21.53 14.09 -36.76
CA TYR A 609 -21.89 13.93 -38.18
C TYR A 609 -22.58 15.18 -38.75
N GLU A 610 -23.38 15.88 -37.95
CA GLU A 610 -24.10 17.09 -38.33
C GLU A 610 -23.17 18.30 -38.56
N GLU A 611 -21.91 18.20 -38.13
CA GLU A 611 -20.87 19.22 -38.36
C GLU A 611 -20.17 19.05 -39.73
N ILE A 612 -20.45 17.96 -40.47
CA ILE A 612 -20.04 17.79 -41.86
C ILE A 612 -20.94 18.67 -42.73
N GLN A 613 -20.60 19.96 -42.77
CA GLN A 613 -21.32 20.98 -43.51
C GLN A 613 -20.68 21.18 -44.88
N ASN A 614 -21.49 21.41 -45.91
CA ASN A 614 -20.95 21.83 -47.20
C ASN A 614 -20.33 23.24 -47.09
N ASP A 615 -19.55 23.64 -48.09
CA ASP A 615 -18.81 24.92 -48.08
C ASP A 615 -19.73 26.11 -47.82
N TYR A 616 -20.94 26.08 -48.37
CA TYR A 616 -21.94 27.13 -48.18
C TYR A 616 -22.32 27.29 -46.69
N GLN A 617 -22.66 26.20 -46.01
CA GLN A 617 -23.00 26.20 -44.59
C GLN A 617 -21.79 26.56 -43.70
N SER A 618 -20.58 26.13 -44.10
CA SER A 618 -19.33 26.48 -43.44
C SER A 618 -19.07 27.98 -43.46
N TYR A 619 -19.33 28.67 -44.58
CA TYR A 619 -19.21 30.13 -44.64
C TYR A 619 -20.15 30.83 -43.65
N TRP A 620 -21.41 30.37 -43.52
CA TRP A 620 -22.36 30.89 -42.53
C TRP A 620 -21.89 30.67 -41.09
N SER A 621 -21.24 29.55 -40.80
CA SER A 621 -20.68 29.26 -39.48
C SER A 621 -19.50 30.19 -39.14
N ILE A 622 -18.60 30.45 -40.10
CA ILE A 622 -17.43 31.34 -39.91
C ILE A 622 -17.87 32.78 -39.62
N ILE A 623 -18.87 33.30 -40.33
CA ILE A 623 -19.30 34.69 -40.13
C ILE A 623 -20.03 34.92 -38.80
N LYS A 624 -20.47 33.85 -38.12
CA LYS A 624 -21.08 33.92 -36.78
C LYS A 624 -20.03 34.07 -35.68
N ASP A 625 -18.83 33.54 -35.89
CA ASP A 625 -17.76 33.56 -34.90
C ASP A 625 -17.00 34.90 -34.93
N GLN A 626 -17.13 35.68 -33.85
CA GLN A 626 -16.44 36.97 -33.70
C GLN A 626 -14.92 36.82 -33.53
N ALA A 627 -14.43 35.64 -33.15
CA ALA A 627 -12.99 35.38 -32.98
C ALA A 627 -12.29 35.05 -34.31
N SER A 628 -13.05 34.84 -35.39
CA SER A 628 -12.49 34.53 -36.70
C SER A 628 -11.76 35.75 -37.30
N PRO A 629 -10.67 35.56 -38.07
CA PRO A 629 -9.93 36.67 -38.65
C PRO A 629 -10.83 37.57 -39.54
N PRO A 630 -10.79 38.90 -39.41
CA PRO A 630 -11.61 39.83 -40.19
C PRO A 630 -11.60 39.58 -41.70
N ALA A 631 -10.42 39.25 -42.24
CA ALA A 631 -10.24 38.91 -43.64
C ALA A 631 -11.04 37.68 -44.09
N LEU A 632 -11.06 36.66 -43.23
CA LEU A 632 -11.77 35.42 -43.49
C LEU A 632 -13.28 35.66 -43.44
N ILE A 633 -13.77 36.45 -42.48
CA ILE A 633 -15.18 36.80 -42.35
C ILE A 633 -15.66 37.52 -43.62
N ALA A 634 -14.94 38.54 -44.09
CA ALA A 634 -15.29 39.29 -45.29
C ALA A 634 -15.33 38.38 -46.55
N ASN A 635 -14.32 37.51 -46.72
CA ASN A 635 -14.29 36.54 -47.82
C ASN A 635 -15.45 35.54 -47.75
N CYS A 636 -15.78 35.02 -46.56
CA CYS A 636 -16.91 34.11 -46.39
C CYS A 636 -18.25 34.80 -46.70
N MET A 637 -18.46 36.04 -46.24
CA MET A 637 -19.68 36.79 -46.58
C MET A 637 -19.82 37.00 -48.09
N ARG A 638 -18.73 37.34 -48.78
CA ARG A 638 -18.72 37.43 -50.24
C ARG A 638 -19.09 36.11 -50.91
N ASN A 639 -18.44 35.02 -50.52
CA ASN A 639 -18.72 33.69 -51.07
C ASN A 639 -20.16 33.23 -50.81
N ILE A 640 -20.77 33.63 -49.67
CA ILE A 640 -22.19 33.39 -49.39
C ILE A 640 -23.07 34.11 -50.41
N VAL A 641 -22.79 35.40 -50.67
CA VAL A 641 -23.55 36.19 -51.64
C VAL A 641 -23.32 35.66 -53.06
N GLU A 642 -22.09 35.38 -53.46
CA GLU A 642 -21.76 34.81 -54.78
C GLU A 642 -22.44 33.45 -54.98
N TYR A 643 -22.29 32.51 -54.05
CA TYR A 643 -22.89 31.18 -54.17
C TYR A 643 -24.42 31.25 -54.21
N PHE A 644 -25.04 32.00 -53.29
CA PHE A 644 -26.50 32.05 -53.22
C PHE A 644 -27.11 32.82 -54.40
N PHE A 645 -26.61 34.02 -54.71
CA PHE A 645 -27.23 34.85 -55.74
C PHE A 645 -26.77 34.49 -57.16
N ASN A 646 -25.49 34.23 -57.38
CA ASN A 646 -24.98 33.90 -58.71
C ASN A 646 -25.29 32.44 -59.09
N PHE A 647 -24.97 31.47 -58.22
CA PHE A 647 -25.14 30.06 -58.56
C PHE A 647 -26.58 29.54 -58.34
N VAL A 648 -27.20 29.81 -57.19
CA VAL A 648 -28.55 29.30 -56.88
C VAL A 648 -29.64 30.14 -57.54
N GLN A 649 -29.59 31.47 -57.43
CA GLN A 649 -30.64 32.36 -57.97
C GLN A 649 -30.35 32.91 -59.38
N LYS A 650 -29.16 32.68 -59.94
CA LYS A 650 -28.73 33.17 -61.27
C LYS A 650 -28.91 34.69 -61.47
N LYS A 651 -28.70 35.47 -60.41
CA LYS A 651 -28.69 36.94 -60.44
C LYS A 651 -27.26 37.46 -60.51
N ASP A 652 -27.05 38.52 -61.28
CA ASP A 652 -25.76 39.21 -61.36
C ASP A 652 -25.38 39.78 -59.98
N PHE A 653 -24.17 39.46 -59.53
CA PHE A 653 -23.62 39.88 -58.24
C PHE A 653 -23.70 41.41 -58.06
N ASN A 654 -23.46 42.19 -59.11
CA ASN A 654 -23.48 43.66 -59.04
C ASN A 654 -24.88 44.22 -58.76
N ASN A 655 -25.95 43.52 -59.17
CA ASN A 655 -27.33 43.96 -58.95
C ASN A 655 -27.80 43.71 -57.51
N VAL A 656 -27.12 42.82 -56.79
CA VAL A 656 -27.46 42.44 -55.41
C VAL A 656 -27.06 43.55 -54.40
N PHE A 657 -26.03 44.34 -54.72
CA PHE A 657 -25.55 45.43 -53.87
C PHE A 657 -26.22 46.78 -54.14
N GLN A 658 -27.16 46.88 -55.09
CA GLN A 658 -27.91 48.11 -55.42
C GLN A 658 -29.12 48.33 -54.49
N THR A 659 -28.97 48.06 -53.19
CA THR A 659 -30.04 48.26 -52.20
C THR A 659 -29.92 49.67 -51.59
N PRO A 660 -30.94 50.55 -51.67
CA PRO A 660 -30.87 51.92 -51.15
C PRO A 660 -30.46 52.00 -49.66
N ALA A 661 -30.82 51.00 -48.85
CA ALA A 661 -30.47 50.92 -47.43
C ALA A 661 -28.95 50.79 -47.16
N LEU A 662 -28.17 50.33 -48.14
CA LEU A 662 -26.71 50.18 -48.03
C LEU A 662 -25.94 51.44 -48.46
N SER A 663 -26.64 52.52 -48.85
CA SER A 663 -26.02 53.77 -49.35
C SER A 663 -25.62 54.76 -48.24
N THR A 664 -25.82 54.40 -46.97
CA THR A 664 -25.44 55.24 -45.81
C THR A 664 -23.95 55.11 -45.48
N ASP A 665 -23.36 56.17 -44.89
CA ASP A 665 -21.93 56.21 -44.52
C ASP A 665 -21.48 55.02 -43.64
N LYS A 666 -22.41 54.47 -42.84
CA LYS A 666 -22.21 53.31 -41.98
C LYS A 666 -21.72 52.07 -42.73
N PHE A 667 -22.19 51.84 -43.96
CA PHE A 667 -21.91 50.60 -44.72
C PHE A 667 -20.85 50.75 -45.81
N ILE A 668 -20.21 51.91 -45.94
CA ILE A 668 -19.19 52.17 -46.96
C ILE A 668 -18.07 51.12 -46.92
N THR A 669 -17.58 50.76 -45.73
CA THR A 669 -16.52 49.76 -45.57
C THR A 669 -16.99 48.38 -46.02
N PHE A 670 -18.17 47.93 -45.58
CA PHE A 670 -18.79 46.68 -46.01
C PHE A 670 -18.97 46.62 -47.55
N TYR A 671 -19.51 47.69 -48.15
CA TYR A 671 -19.72 47.80 -49.60
C TYR A 671 -18.40 47.72 -50.38
N ARG A 672 -17.35 48.42 -49.92
CA ARG A 672 -16.01 48.37 -50.53
C ARG A 672 -15.40 46.97 -50.51
N TYR A 673 -15.59 46.22 -49.42
CA TYR A 673 -15.07 44.85 -49.33
C TYR A 673 -15.81 43.87 -50.23
N MET A 674 -17.13 44.02 -50.36
CA MET A 674 -17.94 43.12 -51.17
C MET A 674 -17.82 43.37 -52.68
N ASN A 675 -17.67 44.63 -53.10
CA ASN A 675 -17.61 45.04 -54.53
C ASN A 675 -16.19 45.17 -55.12
N ARG A 676 -15.13 44.73 -54.45
CA ARG A 676 -13.80 44.68 -55.08
C ARG A 676 -13.79 43.63 -56.20
N GLU A 677 -13.84 44.04 -57.46
CA GLU A 677 -13.61 43.21 -58.66
C GLU A 677 -12.32 42.38 -58.49
N SER A 678 -12.37 41.05 -58.50
CA SER A 678 -12.17 40.22 -59.70
C SER A 678 -11.11 40.80 -60.67
N HIS A 679 -9.83 40.83 -60.28
CA HIS A 679 -8.61 40.64 -61.08
C HIS A 679 -7.41 41.37 -60.45
N SER A 680 -6.43 40.57 -59.99
CA SER A 680 -4.98 40.84 -59.99
C SER A 680 -4.47 42.30 -59.98
N LEU A 681 -4.40 42.95 -58.81
CA LEU A 681 -3.36 43.94 -58.53
C LEU A 681 -2.72 43.63 -57.17
N GLY A 682 -1.44 43.24 -57.22
CA GLY A 682 -0.65 42.59 -56.17
C GLY A 682 -0.27 43.45 -54.96
N GLN A 683 -1.21 44.17 -54.35
CA GLN A 683 -1.01 44.78 -53.03
C GLN A 683 -2.27 44.63 -52.17
N ASN A 684 -2.30 43.60 -51.32
CA ASN A 684 -3.31 43.47 -50.26
C ASN A 684 -2.93 44.38 -49.08
N ILE A 685 -3.30 45.66 -49.15
CA ILE A 685 -3.27 46.53 -47.97
C ILE A 685 -4.52 46.21 -47.14
N PHE A 686 -4.33 45.40 -46.10
CA PHE A 686 -5.32 45.13 -45.06
C PHE A 686 -5.21 46.24 -44.00
N ASP A 687 -6.05 47.27 -44.08
CA ASP A 687 -6.15 48.22 -42.97
C ASP A 687 -7.16 47.70 -41.94
N ILE A 688 -6.64 47.00 -40.94
CA ILE A 688 -7.40 46.30 -39.89
C ILE A 688 -8.21 47.28 -39.01
N LYS A 689 -7.91 48.58 -39.06
CA LYS A 689 -8.47 49.59 -38.14
C LYS A 689 -9.96 49.87 -38.33
N GLU A 690 -10.59 49.45 -39.43
CA GLU A 690 -11.98 49.79 -39.75
C GLU A 690 -12.95 48.59 -39.84
N PHE A 691 -12.55 47.38 -39.44
CA PHE A 691 -13.45 46.22 -39.48
C PHE A 691 -14.36 46.15 -38.24
N ASP A 692 -15.67 46.28 -38.46
CA ASP A 692 -16.71 46.08 -37.44
C ASP A 692 -17.61 44.89 -37.83
N HIS A 693 -17.57 43.83 -37.01
CA HIS A 693 -18.35 42.60 -37.23
C HIS A 693 -19.86 42.84 -37.27
N GLY A 694 -20.36 43.74 -36.42
CA GLY A 694 -21.79 44.06 -36.32
C GLY A 694 -22.28 44.77 -37.59
N VAL A 695 -21.51 45.74 -38.08
CA VAL A 695 -21.82 46.47 -39.33
C VAL A 695 -21.84 45.52 -40.54
N PHE A 696 -20.88 44.61 -40.64
CA PHE A 696 -20.80 43.66 -41.76
C PHE A 696 -21.96 42.64 -41.74
N LYS A 697 -22.35 42.15 -40.55
CA LYS A 697 -23.49 41.24 -40.40
C LYS A 697 -24.82 41.93 -40.72
N GLU A 698 -24.98 43.19 -40.29
CA GLU A 698 -26.15 44.00 -40.63
C GLU A 698 -26.21 44.32 -42.14
N GLY A 699 -25.07 44.63 -42.76
CA GLY A 699 -24.97 44.81 -44.21
C GLY A 699 -25.37 43.55 -44.98
N LEU A 700 -24.89 42.36 -44.57
CA LEU A 700 -25.28 41.09 -45.17
C LEU A 700 -26.78 40.80 -44.99
N LYS A 701 -27.34 41.09 -43.81
CA LYS A 701 -28.78 40.97 -43.55
C LYS A 701 -29.60 41.80 -44.53
N LEU A 702 -29.25 43.08 -44.70
CA LEU A 702 -29.94 44.01 -45.59
C LEU A 702 -29.92 43.55 -47.05
N ILE A 703 -28.84 42.90 -47.50
CA ILE A 703 -28.76 42.31 -48.85
C ILE A 703 -29.84 41.23 -49.03
N PHE A 704 -29.90 40.27 -48.10
CA PHE A 704 -30.87 39.17 -48.19
C PHE A 704 -32.30 39.66 -48.03
N GLU A 705 -32.56 40.64 -47.16
CA GLU A 705 -33.89 41.26 -47.01
C GLU A 705 -34.30 42.04 -48.26
N GLY A 706 -33.43 42.91 -48.79
CA GLY A 706 -33.68 43.72 -49.98
C GLY A 706 -33.92 42.88 -51.25
N CYS A 707 -33.35 41.68 -51.31
CA CYS A 707 -33.55 40.74 -52.41
C CYS A 707 -34.73 39.76 -52.21
N GLY A 708 -35.46 39.83 -51.09
CA GLY A 708 -36.63 38.99 -50.81
C GLY A 708 -36.34 37.63 -50.15
N TYR A 709 -35.14 37.42 -49.59
CA TYR A 709 -34.70 36.16 -48.98
C TYR A 709 -34.41 36.29 -47.47
N SER A 710 -35.20 37.12 -46.77
CA SER A 710 -35.09 37.33 -45.32
C SER A 710 -35.18 36.01 -44.53
N GLU A 711 -36.11 35.11 -44.90
CA GLU A 711 -36.27 33.81 -44.25
C GLU A 711 -35.00 32.95 -44.32
N HIS A 712 -34.30 32.96 -45.46
CA HIS A 712 -33.06 32.21 -45.64
C HIS A 712 -31.92 32.78 -44.79
N TYR A 713 -31.77 34.10 -44.75
CA TYR A 713 -30.80 34.75 -43.86
C TYR A 713 -31.07 34.38 -42.40
N HIS A 714 -32.33 34.44 -41.97
CA HIS A 714 -32.71 34.06 -40.60
C HIS A 714 -32.48 32.58 -40.32
N ALA A 715 -32.80 31.69 -41.26
CA ALA A 715 -32.56 30.26 -41.11
C ALA A 715 -31.06 29.94 -40.96
N MET A 716 -30.21 30.56 -41.79
CA MET A 716 -28.77 30.33 -41.77
C MET A 716 -28.05 31.10 -40.66
N SER A 717 -28.65 32.16 -40.11
CA SER A 717 -28.09 32.98 -39.03
C SER A 717 -28.46 32.51 -37.61
N LYS A 718 -29.36 31.53 -37.47
CA LYS A 718 -29.58 30.78 -36.21
C LYS A 718 -28.37 29.95 -35.88
#